data_AF-A0A938IF82-F1
#
_entry.id   AF-A0A938IF82-F1
#
_cell.length_a   1.000
_cell.length_b   1.000
_cell.length_c   1.000
_cell.angle_alpha   90.00
_cell.angle_beta   90.00
_cell.angle_gamma   90.00
#
_symmetry.space_group_name_H-M   'P 1'
#
loop_
_entity.id
_entity.type
_entity.pdbx_description
1 polymer ?
#
loop_
_entity_poly.entity_id
_entity_poly.type
_entity_poly.pdbx_seq_one_letter_code
_entity_poly.pdbx_strand_id
1 'polypeptide(L)'
;MTSPSVAATPSALSPLRLTGLFLVSCGLLLFEIALTKIFSIILWYHFGFLVISIALLGFAVSGVWLALRPEVLAGGSSLLARLAGWSAIATAVVLWLVVHTEVDAFSVIADRNEGGLLFQIFALLAPFFFLGATISAALTLERERAGVVYSANLLGSGAGCAAAIAVFDFWHQSAPDAVLLGAVLMAVGGLFFAGEARGRGFWVPALALGGLALAFQWDGRDAALHLSAPKSKPLHIVERFDRERSPRVVDLADGSTAVFLSYRVEGDRVVYTTPYGDEKELALSDLPLDERGKVLLRPASLIEFTEWTSLSRVDAFTWPAELGPWGLWGLSSKWQGPYPRQKGITIDSWAMTNVMQWDGGERGEAGEPPEVLEFLPAGLVHRIRPNAEILCIGAGGGMDLLTAKRFGAKRIVGVEINPGVVRAARAVSDFQGGLYDQERRPEIEVHVAEGRHFLERDQHRYDVVQLSGVDTASTTQAGAFNLSENFLYTREAFRTYLEHTKDGGVVTLTRWVLPDSKGYPRETLRLFALAWTALEDFGVEDPTRNLYLVASKGFSVILFGREPFTDEDLATLDAVCAEKDFRPYYHPLRHSVFPHPITGEPATNYYEAFAAASDKEEFLAAYPYDVAPPRDDRPFFFETSRFRHLNRRESFFNPLGGVTAHGILVLLMALLGGVAWIFILMPLRRLSAHGQRGIAPLISYFGALGLGFILVEVVLAQKFILYLGNPMYALAVVLFSVLVFSGIGSALSARVREPRRALAAVIVLAIAYPFLCNPLFEATLHFSTPVRIAIAVALLAPLALAMGMPFALGVSRIARGPSSLVAWAWGINGYMSVVGSALTIVLSIAFGFNAVVWIGALVYAVAWWAAPRLKSAAA
;
A
#
# COMPACT_ATOMS: atom_id res chain seq x y z
N MET A 1 -36.65 5.94 -54.56
CA MET A 1 -37.11 4.71 -53.88
C MET A 1 -36.67 4.82 -52.43
N THR A 2 -37.62 5.14 -51.56
CA THR A 2 -37.47 5.35 -50.13
C THR A 2 -37.43 4.01 -49.41
N SER A 3 -36.32 3.68 -48.76
CA SER A 3 -36.23 2.56 -47.83
C SER A 3 -37.10 2.84 -46.60
N PRO A 4 -37.96 1.91 -46.17
CA PRO A 4 -38.82 2.13 -45.01
C PRO A 4 -37.97 2.10 -43.74
N SER A 5 -37.99 3.19 -42.99
CA SER A 5 -37.50 3.25 -41.62
C SER A 5 -38.38 2.35 -40.75
N VAL A 6 -37.95 1.11 -40.51
CA VAL A 6 -38.53 0.29 -39.45
C VAL A 6 -38.09 0.92 -38.14
N ALA A 7 -39.00 1.68 -37.52
CA ALA A 7 -38.89 2.07 -36.13
C ALA A 7 -38.92 0.78 -35.30
N ALA A 8 -37.75 0.19 -35.03
CA ALA A 8 -37.62 -0.92 -34.11
C ALA A 8 -38.06 -0.41 -32.72
N THR A 9 -39.13 -0.98 -32.19
CA THR A 9 -39.46 -0.90 -30.77
C THR A 9 -38.20 -1.19 -29.95
N PRO A 10 -37.83 -0.37 -28.96
CA PRO A 10 -36.60 -0.59 -28.19
C PRO A 10 -36.71 -1.94 -27.50
N SER A 11 -35.92 -2.92 -27.97
CA SER A 11 -35.87 -4.25 -27.38
C SER A 11 -35.63 -4.15 -25.88
N ALA A 12 -36.29 -5.01 -25.11
CA ALA A 12 -36.03 -5.10 -23.67
C ALA A 12 -34.53 -5.35 -23.44
N LEU A 13 -33.96 -4.69 -22.44
CA LEU A 13 -32.55 -4.80 -22.13
C LEU A 13 -32.27 -6.23 -21.66
N SER A 14 -31.32 -6.92 -22.31
CA SER A 14 -31.05 -8.34 -22.08
C SER A 14 -30.46 -8.58 -20.69
N PRO A 15 -31.11 -9.39 -19.82
CA PRO A 15 -30.54 -9.76 -18.53
C PRO A 15 -29.20 -10.49 -18.68
N LEU A 16 -29.03 -11.29 -19.74
CA LEU A 16 -27.78 -12.00 -20.01
C LEU A 16 -26.62 -11.03 -20.28
N ARG A 17 -26.85 -9.93 -21.01
CA ARG A 17 -25.82 -8.89 -21.21
C ARG A 17 -25.44 -8.20 -19.90
N LEU A 18 -26.42 -7.88 -19.06
CA LEU A 18 -26.12 -7.25 -17.77
C LEU A 18 -25.33 -8.18 -16.86
N THR A 19 -25.72 -9.45 -16.76
CA THR A 19 -25.00 -10.45 -15.98
C THR A 19 -23.59 -10.69 -16.54
N GLY A 20 -23.44 -10.78 -17.86
CA GLY A 20 -22.14 -10.92 -18.51
C GLY A 20 -21.23 -9.73 -18.19
N LEU A 21 -21.75 -8.51 -18.28
CA LEU A 21 -21.00 -7.30 -17.95
C LEU A 21 -20.63 -7.23 -16.47
N PHE A 22 -21.57 -7.54 -15.57
CA PHE A 22 -21.32 -7.61 -14.13
C PHE A 22 -20.16 -8.57 -13.80
N LEU A 23 -20.16 -9.77 -14.38
CA LEU A 23 -19.11 -10.77 -14.14
C LEU A 23 -17.76 -10.35 -14.73
N VAL A 24 -17.74 -9.77 -15.93
CA VAL A 24 -16.51 -9.23 -16.54
C VAL A 24 -15.93 -8.10 -15.68
N SER A 25 -16.76 -7.16 -15.21
CA SER A 25 -16.33 -6.06 -14.36
C SER A 25 -15.88 -6.53 -12.96
N CYS A 26 -16.50 -7.59 -12.43
CA CYS A 26 -16.06 -8.26 -11.20
C CYS A 26 -14.68 -8.91 -11.38
N GLY A 27 -14.49 -9.68 -12.46
CA GLY A 27 -13.22 -10.29 -12.81
C GLY A 27 -12.11 -9.26 -13.08
N LEU A 28 -12.44 -8.13 -13.71
CA LEU A 28 -11.53 -7.02 -13.94
C LEU A 28 -10.95 -6.47 -12.62
N LEU A 29 -11.81 -6.12 -11.64
CA LEU A 29 -11.34 -5.54 -10.38
C LEU A 29 -10.58 -6.56 -9.53
N LEU A 30 -11.02 -7.83 -9.53
CA LEU A 30 -10.27 -8.90 -8.87
C LEU A 30 -8.87 -9.08 -9.49
N PHE A 31 -8.78 -9.07 -10.82
CA PHE A 31 -7.50 -9.12 -11.55
C PHE A 31 -6.62 -7.92 -11.21
N GLU A 32 -7.18 -6.72 -11.19
CA GLU A 32 -6.44 -5.48 -10.89
C GLU A 32 -5.85 -5.51 -9.47
N ILE A 33 -6.66 -5.87 -8.46
CA ILE A 33 -6.21 -5.97 -7.06
C ILE A 33 -5.19 -7.10 -6.87
N ALA A 34 -5.37 -8.24 -7.54
CA ALA A 34 -4.40 -9.33 -7.46
C ALA A 34 -3.06 -8.96 -8.12
N LEU A 35 -3.10 -8.21 -9.22
CA LEU A 35 -1.90 -7.77 -9.93
C LEU A 35 -1.09 -6.75 -9.14
N THR A 36 -1.72 -5.83 -8.39
CA THR A 36 -0.97 -4.92 -7.50
C THR A 36 -0.15 -5.68 -6.47
N LYS A 37 -0.66 -6.81 -5.97
CA LYS A 37 0.04 -7.70 -5.04
C LYS A 37 1.19 -8.45 -5.71
N ILE A 38 0.98 -8.99 -6.91
CA ILE A 38 2.07 -9.62 -7.66
C ILE A 38 3.21 -8.62 -7.86
N PHE A 39 2.89 -7.42 -8.33
CA PHE A 39 3.87 -6.36 -8.55
C PHE A 39 4.58 -5.91 -7.28
N SER A 40 3.87 -5.89 -6.16
CA SER A 40 4.49 -5.59 -4.87
C SER A 40 5.64 -6.54 -4.53
N ILE A 41 5.57 -7.81 -4.96
CA ILE A 41 6.54 -8.88 -4.71
C ILE A 41 7.65 -8.93 -5.77
N ILE A 42 7.30 -9.05 -7.05
CA ILE A 42 8.29 -9.29 -8.11
C ILE A 42 9.00 -8.02 -8.58
N LEU A 43 8.33 -6.89 -8.46
CA LEU A 43 8.91 -5.57 -8.67
C LEU A 43 9.00 -4.95 -7.28
N TRP A 44 8.28 -3.86 -7.06
CA TRP A 44 8.22 -3.13 -5.81
C TRP A 44 6.82 -2.56 -5.63
N TYR A 45 6.39 -2.37 -4.39
CA TYR A 45 5.04 -1.88 -4.05
C TYR A 45 4.63 -0.58 -4.77
N HIS A 46 5.58 0.29 -5.13
CA HIS A 46 5.33 1.49 -5.93
C HIS A 46 4.71 1.22 -7.30
N PHE A 47 4.99 0.05 -7.89
CA PHE A 47 4.42 -0.37 -9.17
C PHE A 47 2.96 -0.82 -9.04
N GLY A 48 2.42 -0.97 -7.82
CA GLY A 48 0.98 -1.18 -7.61
C GLY A 48 0.14 -0.07 -8.26
N PHE A 49 0.55 1.20 -8.11
CA PHE A 49 -0.14 2.34 -8.75
C PHE A 49 -0.01 2.35 -10.28
N LEU A 50 1.04 1.73 -10.81
CA LEU A 50 1.22 1.59 -12.25
C LEU A 50 0.15 0.67 -12.84
N VAL A 51 -0.32 -0.34 -12.11
CA VAL A 51 -1.40 -1.25 -12.56
C VAL A 51 -2.66 -0.46 -12.94
N ILE A 52 -3.12 0.43 -12.05
CA ILE A 52 -4.31 1.27 -12.28
C ILE A 52 -4.09 2.14 -13.53
N SER A 53 -2.91 2.71 -13.67
CA SER A 53 -2.57 3.57 -14.81
C SER A 53 -2.55 2.80 -16.14
N ILE A 54 -2.00 1.58 -16.16
CA ILE A 54 -1.99 0.69 -17.32
C ILE A 54 -3.43 0.24 -17.65
N ALA A 55 -4.23 -0.09 -16.64
CA ALA A 55 -5.62 -0.49 -16.80
C ALA A 55 -6.44 0.59 -17.52
N LEU A 56 -6.39 1.81 -16.99
CA LEU A 56 -7.05 2.97 -17.57
C LEU A 56 -6.50 3.33 -18.97
N LEU A 57 -5.19 3.17 -19.21
CA LEU A 57 -4.61 3.33 -20.54
C LEU A 57 -5.15 2.29 -21.53
N GLY A 58 -5.26 1.02 -21.13
CA GLY A 58 -5.91 -0.03 -21.92
C GLY A 58 -7.37 0.30 -22.26
N PHE A 59 -8.10 0.90 -21.31
CA PHE A 59 -9.49 1.35 -21.53
C PHE A 59 -9.57 2.54 -22.48
N ALA A 60 -8.64 3.47 -22.39
CA ALA A 60 -8.57 4.60 -23.29
C ALA A 60 -8.25 4.14 -24.73
N VAL A 61 -7.23 3.29 -24.90
CA VAL A 61 -6.82 2.76 -26.22
C VAL A 61 -7.94 1.93 -26.86
N SER A 62 -8.66 1.12 -26.08
CA SER A 62 -9.80 0.34 -26.58
C SER A 62 -11.00 1.21 -26.97
N GLY A 63 -11.28 2.29 -26.21
CA GLY A 63 -12.28 3.29 -26.59
C GLY A 63 -11.96 3.98 -27.91
N VAL A 64 -10.70 4.39 -28.10
CA VAL A 64 -10.22 4.99 -29.36
C VAL A 64 -10.32 4.00 -30.52
N TRP A 65 -9.87 2.76 -30.33
CA TRP A 65 -9.97 1.71 -31.32
C TRP A 65 -11.41 1.48 -31.78
N LEU A 66 -12.35 1.38 -30.84
CA LEU A 66 -13.76 1.20 -31.13
C LEU A 66 -14.38 2.42 -31.83
N ALA A 67 -13.94 3.62 -31.47
CA ALA A 67 -14.38 4.86 -32.12
C ALA A 67 -13.87 4.98 -33.57
N LEU A 68 -12.68 4.46 -33.86
CA LEU A 68 -12.09 4.41 -35.20
C LEU A 68 -12.64 3.25 -36.05
N ARG A 69 -13.17 2.20 -35.42
CA ARG A 69 -13.74 1.02 -36.09
C ARG A 69 -15.17 0.70 -35.62
N PRO A 70 -16.13 1.63 -35.83
CA PRO A 70 -17.51 1.43 -35.40
C PRO A 70 -18.18 0.23 -36.08
N GLU A 71 -17.69 -0.23 -37.23
CA GLU A 71 -18.18 -1.41 -37.94
C GLU A 71 -18.11 -2.69 -37.10
N VAL A 72 -17.18 -2.78 -36.15
CA VAL A 72 -17.01 -3.96 -35.28
C VAL A 72 -18.22 -4.15 -34.36
N LEU A 73 -18.90 -3.05 -34.00
CA LEU A 73 -20.12 -3.08 -33.16
C LEU A 73 -21.27 -3.85 -33.80
N ALA A 74 -21.26 -4.05 -35.12
CA ALA A 74 -22.25 -4.88 -35.81
C ALA A 74 -22.26 -6.33 -35.28
N GLY A 75 -21.18 -6.79 -34.63
CA GLY A 75 -21.10 -8.10 -33.99
C GLY A 75 -21.97 -8.28 -32.74
N GLY A 76 -22.51 -7.21 -32.14
CA GLY A 76 -23.40 -7.27 -30.98
C GLY A 76 -22.85 -8.13 -29.83
N SER A 77 -23.69 -9.01 -29.25
CA SER A 77 -23.25 -9.91 -28.17
C SER A 77 -22.15 -10.89 -28.56
N SER A 78 -22.00 -11.23 -29.85
CA SER A 78 -20.90 -12.08 -30.34
C SER A 78 -19.55 -11.37 -30.27
N LEU A 79 -19.53 -10.04 -30.40
CA LEU A 79 -18.33 -9.24 -30.14
C LEU A 79 -17.99 -9.27 -28.64
N LEU A 80 -18.97 -8.99 -27.78
CA LEU A 80 -18.78 -8.97 -26.32
C LEU A 80 -18.25 -10.31 -25.79
N ALA A 81 -18.84 -11.42 -26.25
CA ALA A 81 -18.40 -12.77 -25.89
C ALA A 81 -16.94 -13.03 -26.28
N ARG A 82 -16.52 -12.64 -27.48
CA ARG A 82 -15.14 -12.81 -27.95
C ARG A 82 -14.16 -11.92 -27.22
N LEU A 83 -14.50 -10.65 -26.96
CA LEU A 83 -13.64 -9.73 -26.23
C LEU A 83 -13.44 -10.21 -24.77
N ALA A 84 -14.51 -10.65 -24.10
CA ALA A 84 -14.44 -11.22 -22.75
C ALA A 84 -13.65 -12.55 -22.70
N GLY A 85 -13.80 -13.40 -23.72
CA GLY A 85 -12.97 -14.61 -23.84
C GLY A 85 -11.49 -14.29 -24.08
N TRP A 86 -11.19 -13.30 -24.94
CA TRP A 86 -9.81 -12.85 -25.17
C TRP A 86 -9.19 -12.16 -23.96
N SER A 87 -9.97 -11.42 -23.16
CA SER A 87 -9.45 -10.88 -21.90
C SER A 87 -9.07 -12.00 -20.94
N ALA A 88 -9.89 -13.05 -20.80
CA ALA A 88 -9.56 -14.19 -19.95
C ALA A 88 -8.26 -14.90 -20.38
N ILE A 89 -8.10 -15.16 -21.68
CA ILE A 89 -6.88 -15.77 -22.24
C ILE A 89 -5.68 -14.84 -22.02
N ALA A 90 -5.81 -13.55 -22.36
CA ALA A 90 -4.74 -12.58 -22.21
C ALA A 90 -4.31 -12.44 -20.74
N THR A 91 -5.25 -12.45 -19.79
CA THR A 91 -4.96 -12.39 -18.35
C THR A 91 -4.12 -13.60 -17.91
N ALA A 92 -4.49 -14.83 -18.30
CA ALA A 92 -3.74 -16.03 -17.94
C ALA A 92 -2.34 -16.07 -18.60
N VAL A 93 -2.25 -15.69 -19.87
CA VAL A 93 -0.97 -15.63 -20.60
C VAL A 93 -0.05 -14.56 -20.01
N VAL A 94 -0.59 -13.37 -19.71
CA VAL A 94 0.21 -12.28 -19.15
C VAL A 94 0.65 -12.60 -17.72
N LEU A 95 -0.17 -13.27 -16.91
CA LEU A 95 0.29 -13.79 -15.62
C LEU A 95 1.53 -14.66 -15.80
N TRP A 96 1.49 -15.63 -16.70
CA TRP A 96 2.64 -16.49 -16.98
C TRP A 96 3.87 -15.68 -17.41
N LEU A 97 3.70 -14.74 -18.35
CA LEU A 97 4.78 -13.87 -18.82
C LEU A 97 5.38 -13.03 -17.69
N VAL A 98 4.54 -12.43 -16.84
CA VAL A 98 4.97 -11.58 -15.73
C VAL A 98 5.77 -12.40 -14.69
N VAL A 99 5.30 -13.61 -14.36
CA VAL A 99 6.02 -14.48 -13.41
C VAL A 99 7.37 -14.95 -13.96
N HIS A 100 7.47 -15.24 -15.26
CA HIS A 100 8.69 -15.78 -15.87
C HIS A 100 9.64 -14.72 -16.44
N THR A 101 9.28 -13.44 -16.36
CA THR A 101 10.17 -12.34 -16.75
C THR A 101 10.76 -11.73 -15.49
N GLU A 102 11.98 -12.11 -15.13
CA GLU A 102 12.66 -11.53 -13.98
C GLU A 102 13.10 -10.08 -14.27
N VAL A 103 12.59 -9.13 -13.48
CA VAL A 103 12.93 -7.70 -13.58
C VAL A 103 13.16 -7.16 -12.18
N ASP A 104 14.37 -6.65 -11.91
CA ASP A 104 14.64 -5.91 -10.68
C ASP A 104 14.51 -4.41 -10.94
N ALA A 105 13.41 -3.81 -10.51
CA ALA A 105 13.08 -2.42 -10.78
C ALA A 105 14.14 -1.41 -10.27
N PHE A 106 14.88 -1.73 -9.21
CA PHE A 106 15.90 -0.85 -8.63
C PHE A 106 17.23 -0.90 -9.37
N SER A 107 17.51 -2.02 -10.01
CA SER A 107 18.76 -2.27 -10.74
C SER A 107 18.56 -2.22 -12.25
N VAL A 108 17.37 -1.87 -12.76
CA VAL A 108 17.02 -1.92 -14.20
C VAL A 108 18.10 -1.33 -15.09
N ILE A 109 18.64 -0.16 -14.73
CA ILE A 109 19.65 0.55 -15.52
C ILE A 109 21.02 -0.13 -15.37
N ALA A 110 21.36 -0.58 -14.16
CA ALA A 110 22.63 -1.26 -13.88
C ALA A 110 22.69 -2.63 -14.57
N ASP A 111 21.58 -3.37 -14.53
CA ASP A 111 21.41 -4.70 -15.10
C ASP A 111 21.06 -4.67 -16.60
N ARG A 112 20.87 -3.48 -17.18
CA ARG A 112 20.45 -3.28 -18.59
C ARG A 112 19.21 -4.08 -18.97
N ASN A 113 18.24 -4.14 -18.05
CA ASN A 113 17.01 -4.91 -18.19
C ASN A 113 15.78 -4.02 -18.43
N GLU A 114 15.98 -2.84 -19.02
CA GLU A 114 14.90 -1.91 -19.39
C GLU A 114 13.89 -2.58 -20.33
N GLY A 115 14.39 -3.44 -21.22
CA GLY A 115 13.56 -4.20 -22.17
C GLY A 115 12.57 -5.14 -21.48
N GLY A 116 12.97 -5.80 -20.38
CA GLY A 116 12.09 -6.68 -19.61
C GLY A 116 10.96 -5.91 -18.93
N LEU A 117 11.27 -4.77 -18.31
CA LEU A 117 10.26 -3.90 -17.70
C LEU A 117 9.27 -3.35 -18.74
N LEU A 118 9.78 -2.84 -19.86
CA LEU A 118 8.93 -2.37 -20.96
C LEU A 118 8.06 -3.49 -21.51
N PHE A 119 8.62 -4.69 -21.70
CA PHE A 119 7.86 -5.85 -22.15
C PHE A 119 6.70 -6.18 -21.22
N GLN A 120 6.92 -6.24 -19.90
CA GLN A 120 5.85 -6.48 -18.92
C GLN A 120 4.75 -5.41 -19.00
N ILE A 121 5.12 -4.12 -19.08
CA ILE A 121 4.16 -3.01 -19.20
C ILE A 121 3.33 -3.14 -20.49
N PHE A 122 3.97 -3.42 -21.63
CA PHE A 122 3.26 -3.59 -22.91
C PHE A 122 2.40 -4.86 -22.94
N ALA A 123 2.86 -5.96 -22.35
CA ALA A 123 2.10 -7.21 -22.26
C ALA A 123 0.81 -6.99 -21.46
N LEU A 124 0.88 -6.23 -20.37
CA LEU A 124 -0.28 -5.91 -19.53
C LEU A 124 -1.33 -5.03 -20.21
N LEU A 125 -0.98 -4.26 -21.23
CA LEU A 125 -1.98 -3.52 -22.00
C LEU A 125 -3.00 -4.45 -22.69
N ALA A 126 -2.61 -5.70 -23.03
CA ALA A 126 -3.49 -6.62 -23.75
C ALA A 126 -4.77 -7.01 -22.98
N PRO A 127 -4.72 -7.57 -21.75
CA PRO A 127 -5.93 -7.92 -21.00
C PRO A 127 -6.81 -6.68 -20.73
N PHE A 128 -6.21 -5.55 -20.33
CA PHE A 128 -6.94 -4.32 -20.06
C PHE A 128 -7.55 -3.71 -21.33
N PHE A 129 -6.90 -3.83 -22.49
CA PHE A 129 -7.49 -3.45 -23.77
C PHE A 129 -8.76 -4.25 -24.06
N PHE A 130 -8.74 -5.58 -23.92
CA PHE A 130 -9.92 -6.41 -24.17
C PHE A 130 -11.05 -6.17 -23.16
N LEU A 131 -10.71 -5.96 -21.89
CA LEU A 131 -11.68 -5.59 -20.84
C LEU A 131 -12.32 -4.24 -21.13
N GLY A 132 -11.51 -3.23 -21.42
CA GLY A 132 -11.97 -1.89 -21.79
C GLY A 132 -12.82 -1.90 -23.06
N ALA A 133 -12.43 -2.70 -24.06
CA ALA A 133 -13.20 -2.89 -25.29
C ALA A 133 -14.56 -3.52 -25.00
N THR A 134 -14.63 -4.52 -24.11
CA THR A 134 -15.88 -5.17 -23.71
C THR A 134 -16.84 -4.17 -23.05
N ILE A 135 -16.35 -3.41 -22.07
CA ILE A 135 -17.15 -2.42 -21.34
C ILE A 135 -17.60 -1.28 -22.27
N SER A 136 -16.67 -0.72 -23.05
CA SER A 136 -16.95 0.36 -24.01
C SER A 136 -17.93 -0.08 -25.10
N ALA A 137 -17.80 -1.29 -25.63
CA ALA A 137 -18.74 -1.85 -26.59
C ALA A 137 -20.13 -2.07 -25.96
N ALA A 138 -20.21 -2.60 -24.73
CA ALA A 138 -21.50 -2.78 -24.04
C ALA A 138 -22.22 -1.44 -23.81
N LEU A 139 -21.49 -0.41 -23.35
CA LEU A 139 -22.01 0.95 -23.18
C LEU A 139 -22.45 1.58 -24.51
N THR A 140 -21.72 1.31 -25.59
CA THR A 140 -22.02 1.88 -26.91
C THR A 140 -23.23 1.19 -27.56
N LEU A 141 -23.35 -0.13 -27.43
CA LEU A 141 -24.49 -0.90 -27.96
C LEU A 141 -25.80 -0.53 -27.26
N GLU A 142 -25.77 -0.29 -25.95
CA GLU A 142 -26.93 0.00 -25.11
C GLU A 142 -26.99 1.47 -24.65
N ARG A 143 -26.40 2.38 -25.44
CA ARG A 143 -26.20 3.81 -25.12
C ARG A 143 -27.45 4.60 -24.73
N GLU A 144 -28.63 4.21 -25.20
CA GLU A 144 -29.89 4.83 -24.80
C GLU A 144 -30.28 4.50 -23.35
N ARG A 145 -29.79 3.38 -22.84
CA ARG A 145 -30.03 2.86 -21.49
C ARG A 145 -28.72 2.81 -20.67
N ALA A 146 -27.79 3.71 -20.99
CA ALA A 146 -26.45 3.77 -20.39
C ALA A 146 -26.47 3.76 -18.85
N GLY A 147 -27.50 4.33 -18.21
CA GLY A 147 -27.67 4.30 -16.76
C GLY A 147 -27.67 2.89 -16.16
N VAL A 148 -28.41 1.95 -16.75
CA VAL A 148 -28.50 0.55 -16.25
C VAL A 148 -27.25 -0.23 -16.60
N VAL A 149 -26.68 -0.01 -17.78
CA VAL A 149 -25.47 -0.71 -18.25
C VAL A 149 -24.26 -0.31 -17.42
N TYR A 150 -24.09 0.99 -17.19
CA TYR A 150 -23.02 1.52 -16.36
C TYR A 150 -23.22 1.13 -14.88
N SER A 151 -24.47 1.02 -14.43
CA SER A 151 -24.79 0.45 -13.11
C SER A 151 -24.31 -0.99 -12.96
N ALA A 152 -24.58 -1.87 -13.93
CA ALA A 152 -24.11 -3.26 -13.90
C ALA A 152 -22.57 -3.35 -13.90
N ASN A 153 -21.89 -2.47 -14.65
CA ASN A 153 -20.44 -2.36 -14.61
C ASN A 153 -19.93 -1.97 -13.21
N LEU A 154 -20.43 -0.88 -12.63
CA LEU A 154 -19.98 -0.38 -11.33
C LEU A 154 -20.30 -1.35 -10.18
N LEU A 155 -21.48 -1.96 -10.18
CA LEU A 155 -21.86 -2.98 -9.21
C LEU A 155 -20.99 -4.24 -9.34
N GLY A 156 -20.66 -4.65 -10.57
CA GLY A 156 -19.74 -5.74 -10.84
C GLY A 156 -18.34 -5.45 -10.29
N SER A 157 -17.81 -4.26 -10.59
CA SER A 157 -16.53 -3.78 -10.03
C SER A 157 -16.52 -3.76 -8.50
N GLY A 158 -17.60 -3.27 -7.87
CA GLY A 158 -17.76 -3.32 -6.41
C GLY A 158 -17.75 -4.75 -5.87
N ALA A 159 -18.47 -5.68 -6.52
CA ALA A 159 -18.44 -7.09 -6.16
C ALA A 159 -17.05 -7.71 -6.32
N GLY A 160 -16.26 -7.28 -7.32
CA GLY A 160 -14.87 -7.69 -7.49
C GLY A 160 -13.96 -7.29 -6.32
N CYS A 161 -14.18 -6.10 -5.75
CA CYS A 161 -13.46 -5.66 -4.55
C CYS A 161 -13.79 -6.54 -3.33
N ALA A 162 -15.07 -6.86 -3.14
CA ALA A 162 -15.50 -7.77 -2.07
C ALA A 162 -14.99 -9.20 -2.29
N ALA A 163 -14.95 -9.67 -3.55
CA ALA A 163 -14.41 -10.97 -3.91
C ALA A 163 -12.90 -11.05 -3.61
N ALA A 164 -12.14 -9.98 -3.83
CA ALA A 164 -10.72 -9.96 -3.50
C ALA A 164 -10.47 -10.19 -2.00
N ILE A 165 -11.24 -9.53 -1.13
CA ILE A 165 -11.18 -9.79 0.32
C ILE A 165 -11.49 -11.26 0.62
N ALA A 166 -12.54 -11.81 0.00
CA ALA A 166 -12.91 -13.20 0.27
C ALA A 166 -11.84 -14.21 -0.17
N VAL A 167 -11.26 -14.00 -1.36
CA VAL A 167 -10.22 -14.86 -1.92
C VAL A 167 -8.95 -14.81 -1.05
N PHE A 168 -8.54 -13.64 -0.58
CA PHE A 168 -7.32 -13.50 0.22
C PHE A 168 -7.52 -13.78 1.71
N ASP A 169 -8.54 -13.21 2.36
CA ASP A 169 -8.66 -13.23 3.81
C ASP A 169 -9.53 -14.38 4.35
N PHE A 170 -10.44 -14.95 3.54
CA PHE A 170 -11.25 -16.11 3.93
C PHE A 170 -10.78 -17.41 3.30
N TRP A 171 -10.30 -17.38 2.06
CA TRP A 171 -9.82 -18.57 1.35
C TRP A 171 -8.30 -18.71 1.33
N HIS A 172 -7.55 -17.70 1.80
CA HIS A 172 -6.07 -17.69 1.86
C HIS A 172 -5.40 -18.09 0.54
N GLN A 173 -5.99 -17.69 -0.59
CA GLN A 173 -5.46 -18.02 -1.92
C GLN A 173 -4.33 -17.09 -2.32
N SER A 174 -3.44 -17.58 -3.19
CA SER A 174 -2.33 -16.79 -3.72
C SER A 174 -2.79 -15.69 -4.68
N ALA A 175 -1.99 -14.65 -4.89
CA ALA A 175 -2.30 -13.62 -5.88
C ALA A 175 -2.39 -14.17 -7.32
N PRO A 176 -1.52 -15.10 -7.78
CA PRO A 176 -1.71 -15.81 -9.05
C PRO A 176 -3.06 -16.52 -9.16
N ASP A 177 -3.53 -17.20 -8.11
CA ASP A 177 -4.85 -17.84 -8.10
C ASP A 177 -5.99 -16.82 -8.23
N ALA A 178 -5.90 -15.70 -7.53
CA ALA A 178 -6.87 -14.61 -7.64
C ALA A 178 -6.95 -14.04 -9.06
N VAL A 179 -5.80 -13.92 -9.77
CA VAL A 179 -5.76 -13.53 -11.19
C VAL A 179 -6.48 -14.56 -12.06
N LEU A 180 -6.24 -15.86 -11.85
CA LEU A 180 -6.90 -16.93 -12.60
C LEU A 180 -8.41 -16.98 -12.33
N LEU A 181 -8.85 -16.76 -11.08
CA LEU A 181 -10.26 -16.63 -10.72
C LEU A 181 -10.91 -15.42 -11.42
N GLY A 182 -10.20 -14.30 -11.51
CA GLY A 182 -10.63 -13.15 -12.31
C GLY A 182 -10.84 -13.51 -13.79
N ALA A 183 -9.91 -14.27 -14.38
CA ALA A 183 -10.02 -14.76 -15.74
C ALA A 183 -11.22 -15.73 -15.93
N VAL A 184 -11.52 -16.58 -14.93
CA VAL A 184 -12.71 -17.44 -14.93
C VAL A 184 -13.99 -16.60 -14.98
N LEU A 185 -14.10 -15.56 -14.14
CA LEU A 185 -15.26 -14.66 -14.15
C LEU A 185 -15.45 -13.96 -15.51
N MET A 186 -14.36 -13.54 -16.15
CA MET A 186 -14.39 -12.96 -17.49
C MET A 186 -14.87 -13.96 -18.55
N ALA A 187 -14.36 -15.20 -18.52
CA ALA A 187 -14.76 -16.26 -19.45
C ALA A 187 -16.24 -16.63 -19.28
N VAL A 188 -16.71 -16.78 -18.04
CA VAL A 188 -18.13 -17.04 -17.73
C VAL A 188 -19.00 -15.86 -18.18
N GLY A 189 -18.59 -14.61 -17.93
CA GLY A 189 -19.28 -13.44 -18.46
C GLY A 189 -19.37 -13.45 -19.99
N GLY A 190 -18.32 -13.91 -20.66
CA GLY A 190 -18.30 -14.18 -22.11
C GLY A 190 -19.33 -15.22 -22.56
N LEU A 191 -19.56 -16.28 -21.78
CA LEU A 191 -20.59 -17.29 -22.06
C LEU A 191 -22.00 -16.72 -21.91
N PHE A 192 -22.24 -15.83 -20.93
CA PHE A 192 -23.51 -15.11 -20.82
C PHE A 192 -23.79 -14.22 -22.04
N PHE A 193 -22.78 -13.50 -22.54
CA PHE A 193 -22.91 -12.78 -23.82
C PHE A 193 -23.17 -13.73 -25.00
N ALA A 194 -22.53 -14.89 -25.02
CA ALA A 194 -22.72 -15.89 -26.08
C ALA A 194 -24.14 -16.50 -26.07
N GLY A 195 -24.79 -16.62 -24.91
CA GLY A 195 -26.15 -17.14 -24.78
C GLY A 195 -27.20 -16.32 -25.55
N GLU A 196 -26.92 -15.05 -25.83
CA GLU A 196 -27.76 -14.21 -26.68
C GLU A 196 -27.27 -14.15 -28.15
N ALA A 197 -26.01 -14.54 -28.39
CA ALA A 197 -25.41 -14.49 -29.72
C ALA A 197 -25.79 -15.74 -30.53
N ARG A 198 -26.33 -15.56 -31.74
CA ARG A 198 -26.42 -16.65 -32.73
C ARG A 198 -25.05 -16.84 -33.40
N GLY A 199 -24.34 -17.95 -33.12
CA GLY A 199 -23.15 -18.36 -33.89
C GLY A 199 -21.83 -18.50 -33.11
N ARG A 200 -20.69 -18.25 -33.77
CA ARG A 200 -19.31 -18.59 -33.34
C ARG A 200 -18.78 -17.84 -32.11
N GLY A 201 -19.55 -16.94 -31.49
CA GLY A 201 -19.12 -16.15 -30.33
C GLY A 201 -18.85 -16.98 -29.06
N PHE A 202 -19.43 -18.17 -28.98
CA PHE A 202 -19.30 -19.11 -27.85
C PHE A 202 -17.89 -19.70 -27.69
N TRP A 203 -17.19 -19.99 -28.79
CA TRP A 203 -16.00 -20.82 -28.74
C TRP A 203 -14.82 -20.18 -28.00
N VAL A 204 -14.62 -18.88 -28.12
CA VAL A 204 -13.49 -18.19 -27.45
C VAL A 204 -13.63 -18.26 -25.92
N PRO A 205 -14.74 -17.82 -25.29
CA PRO A 205 -14.90 -17.96 -23.84
C PRO A 205 -14.96 -19.42 -23.37
N ALA A 206 -15.51 -20.34 -24.15
CA ALA A 206 -15.54 -21.76 -23.80
C ALA A 206 -14.13 -22.39 -23.76
N LEU A 207 -13.30 -22.09 -24.76
CA LEU A 207 -11.90 -22.53 -24.80
C LEU A 207 -11.08 -21.90 -23.69
N ALA A 208 -11.30 -20.62 -23.40
CA ALA A 208 -10.66 -19.95 -22.26
C ALA A 208 -10.98 -20.65 -20.94
N LEU A 209 -12.27 -20.95 -20.70
CA LEU A 209 -12.72 -21.64 -19.49
C LEU A 209 -12.16 -23.07 -19.40
N GLY A 210 -12.12 -23.80 -20.51
CA GLY A 210 -11.50 -25.13 -20.58
C GLY A 210 -10.00 -25.10 -20.26
N GLY A 211 -9.26 -24.14 -20.81
CA GLY A 211 -7.84 -23.94 -20.52
C GLY A 211 -7.57 -23.57 -19.06
N LEU A 212 -8.42 -22.71 -18.48
CA LEU A 212 -8.33 -22.35 -17.06
C LEU A 212 -8.64 -23.57 -16.16
N ALA A 213 -9.65 -24.37 -16.48
CA ALA A 213 -9.96 -25.59 -15.74
C ALA A 213 -8.79 -26.59 -15.75
N LEU A 214 -8.14 -26.75 -16.91
CA LEU A 214 -6.92 -27.58 -17.02
C LEU A 214 -5.77 -26.99 -16.18
N ALA A 215 -5.60 -25.67 -16.16
CA ALA A 215 -4.58 -25.03 -15.35
C ALA A 215 -4.81 -25.26 -13.85
N PHE A 216 -6.05 -25.16 -13.37
CA PHE A 216 -6.40 -25.45 -11.96
C PHE A 216 -6.22 -26.93 -11.58
N GLN A 217 -6.28 -27.85 -12.53
CA GLN A 217 -6.08 -29.29 -12.31
C GLN A 217 -4.61 -29.73 -12.47
N TRP A 218 -3.71 -28.84 -12.84
CA TRP A 218 -2.31 -29.19 -13.10
C TRP A 218 -1.47 -29.12 -11.82
N ASP A 219 -0.98 -30.26 -11.34
CA ASP A 219 -0.17 -30.36 -10.12
C ASP A 219 1.11 -29.49 -10.14
N GLY A 220 1.65 -29.20 -11.32
CA GLY A 220 2.84 -28.36 -11.50
C GLY A 220 2.58 -26.86 -11.44
N ARG A 221 1.31 -26.43 -11.31
CA ARG A 221 0.90 -25.03 -11.37
C ARG A 221 1.56 -24.16 -10.32
N ASP A 222 1.58 -24.60 -9.07
CA ASP A 222 2.06 -23.77 -7.96
C ASP A 222 3.57 -23.50 -8.07
N ALA A 223 4.33 -24.49 -8.56
CA ALA A 223 5.73 -24.31 -8.90
C ALA A 223 5.92 -23.38 -10.12
N ALA A 224 5.08 -23.51 -11.15
CA ALA A 224 5.13 -22.68 -12.35
C ALA A 224 4.70 -21.22 -12.12
N LEU A 225 3.85 -20.96 -11.13
CA LEU A 225 3.35 -19.63 -10.78
C LEU A 225 3.99 -19.07 -9.51
N HIS A 226 5.07 -19.68 -9.04
CA HIS A 226 5.81 -19.22 -7.88
C HIS A 226 6.39 -17.83 -8.12
N LEU A 227 6.15 -16.90 -7.19
CA LEU A 227 6.68 -15.54 -7.25
C LEU A 227 8.01 -15.48 -6.50
N SER A 228 9.10 -15.36 -7.26
CA SER A 228 10.45 -15.18 -6.73
C SER A 228 10.71 -13.72 -6.36
N ALA A 229 11.38 -13.47 -5.25
CA ALA A 229 11.80 -12.13 -4.88
C ALA A 229 12.96 -11.65 -5.78
N PRO A 230 12.93 -10.40 -6.30
CA PRO A 230 14.05 -9.82 -7.03
C PRO A 230 15.29 -9.66 -6.15
N LYS A 231 16.48 -9.62 -6.78
CA LYS A 231 17.79 -9.58 -6.10
C LYS A 231 17.94 -8.45 -5.09
N SER A 232 17.32 -7.31 -5.36
CA SER A 232 17.31 -6.16 -4.46
C SER A 232 16.53 -6.38 -3.16
N LYS A 233 15.78 -7.48 -3.00
CA LYS A 233 14.94 -7.73 -1.82
C LYS A 233 15.54 -8.73 -0.82
N PRO A 234 15.39 -8.50 0.52
CA PRO A 234 15.89 -9.38 1.57
C PRO A 234 15.49 -10.85 1.43
N LEU A 235 14.24 -11.15 1.08
CA LEU A 235 13.79 -12.54 0.96
C LEU A 235 14.55 -13.30 -0.14
N HIS A 236 15.01 -12.60 -1.20
CA HIS A 236 15.82 -13.20 -2.25
C HIS A 236 17.10 -13.84 -1.69
N ILE A 237 17.69 -13.24 -0.65
CA ILE A 237 18.92 -13.77 -0.04
C ILE A 237 18.65 -15.16 0.55
N VAL A 238 17.50 -15.33 1.20
CA VAL A 238 17.08 -16.60 1.80
C VAL A 238 16.64 -17.60 0.73
N GLU A 239 15.82 -17.18 -0.25
CA GLU A 239 15.43 -18.04 -1.39
C GLU A 239 16.64 -18.53 -2.19
N ARG A 240 17.64 -17.66 -2.37
CA ARG A 240 18.91 -18.01 -3.00
C ARG A 240 19.69 -19.00 -2.15
N PHE A 241 19.77 -18.77 -0.83
CA PHE A 241 20.43 -19.68 0.09
C PHE A 241 19.78 -21.06 0.08
N ASP A 242 18.45 -21.14 0.12
CA ASP A 242 17.67 -22.37 -0.01
C ASP A 242 18.01 -23.12 -1.30
N ARG A 243 18.06 -22.42 -2.43
CA ARG A 243 18.40 -23.02 -3.73
C ARG A 243 19.85 -23.52 -3.78
N GLU A 244 20.80 -22.74 -3.26
CA GLU A 244 22.22 -23.06 -3.31
C GLU A 244 22.63 -24.16 -2.31
N ARG A 245 22.03 -24.17 -1.12
CA ARG A 245 22.35 -25.12 -0.04
C ARG A 245 21.41 -26.33 -0.01
N SER A 246 20.23 -26.24 -0.62
CA SER A 246 19.24 -27.33 -0.70
C SER A 246 18.96 -27.99 0.66
N PRO A 247 18.50 -27.22 1.67
CA PRO A 247 18.31 -27.74 3.02
C PRO A 247 17.37 -28.95 3.02
N ARG A 248 17.61 -29.85 3.96
CA ARG A 248 16.84 -31.07 4.14
C ARG A 248 16.24 -31.12 5.53
N VAL A 249 15.05 -31.71 5.67
CA VAL A 249 14.40 -31.88 6.97
C VAL A 249 14.17 -33.36 7.25
N VAL A 250 14.30 -33.72 8.53
CA VAL A 250 13.95 -35.02 9.07
C VAL A 250 13.02 -34.84 10.28
N ASP A 251 12.01 -35.71 10.36
CA ASP A 251 11.16 -35.81 11.54
C ASP A 251 11.83 -36.78 12.52
N LEU A 252 12.05 -36.35 13.75
CA LEU A 252 12.67 -37.13 14.81
C LEU A 252 11.61 -37.95 15.56
N ALA A 253 12.05 -39.00 16.26
CA ALA A 253 11.17 -39.91 16.99
C ALA A 253 10.35 -39.23 18.11
N ASP A 254 10.84 -38.10 18.63
CA ASP A 254 10.16 -37.27 19.63
C ASP A 254 9.11 -36.32 19.03
N GLY A 255 8.93 -36.33 17.71
CA GLY A 255 8.00 -35.47 16.98
C GLY A 255 8.56 -34.09 16.61
N SER A 256 9.79 -33.77 17.00
CA SER A 256 10.47 -32.55 16.57
C SER A 256 11.07 -32.71 15.16
N THR A 257 11.44 -31.59 14.53
CA THR A 257 12.08 -31.59 13.21
C THR A 257 13.49 -31.05 13.30
N ALA A 258 14.40 -31.64 12.52
CA ALA A 258 15.76 -31.16 12.39
C ALA A 258 16.08 -30.82 10.93
N VAL A 259 16.65 -29.62 10.72
CA VAL A 259 17.02 -29.10 9.39
C VAL A 259 18.53 -29.23 9.19
N PHE A 260 18.90 -29.90 8.11
CA PHE A 260 20.26 -30.28 7.75
C PHE A 260 20.69 -29.45 6.53
N LEU A 261 21.76 -28.67 6.67
CA LEU A 261 22.46 -28.06 5.52
C LEU A 261 23.45 -29.04 4.89
N SER A 262 24.08 -29.86 5.74
CA SER A 262 24.96 -30.96 5.35
C SER A 262 24.90 -32.02 6.44
N TYR A 263 25.24 -33.26 6.11
CA TYR A 263 25.36 -34.33 7.09
C TYR A 263 26.38 -35.37 6.66
N ARG A 264 26.93 -36.07 7.64
CA ARG A 264 27.81 -37.22 7.48
C ARG A 264 27.43 -38.30 8.50
N VAL A 265 27.57 -39.56 8.09
CA VAL A 265 27.32 -40.72 8.95
C VAL A 265 28.65 -41.18 9.52
N GLU A 266 28.77 -41.21 10.84
CA GLU A 266 29.96 -41.64 11.57
C GLU A 266 29.58 -42.77 12.53
N GLY A 267 29.81 -44.02 12.11
CA GLY A 267 29.43 -45.19 12.91
C GLY A 267 27.93 -45.29 13.09
N ASP A 268 27.47 -45.21 14.34
CA ASP A 268 26.06 -45.24 14.76
C ASP A 268 25.45 -43.84 14.95
N ARG A 269 26.13 -42.78 14.50
CA ARG A 269 25.69 -41.39 14.61
C ARG A 269 25.63 -40.68 13.28
N VAL A 270 24.80 -39.64 13.22
CA VAL A 270 24.74 -38.68 12.13
C VAL A 270 25.15 -37.33 12.68
N VAL A 271 26.25 -36.79 12.16
CA VAL A 271 26.70 -35.43 12.44
C VAL A 271 26.17 -34.53 11.32
N TYR A 272 25.43 -33.48 11.67
CA TYR A 272 24.82 -32.57 10.70
C TYR A 272 25.03 -31.11 11.07
N THR A 273 25.07 -30.25 10.05
CA THR A 273 25.18 -28.81 10.22
C THR A 273 23.80 -28.16 10.16
N THR A 274 23.45 -27.38 11.17
CA THR A 274 22.18 -26.62 11.24
C THR A 274 22.24 -25.35 10.37
N PRO A 275 21.09 -24.70 10.08
CA PRO A 275 21.06 -23.38 9.43
C PRO A 275 21.86 -22.28 10.16
N TYR A 276 22.15 -22.48 11.45
CA TYR A 276 22.91 -21.55 12.28
C TYR A 276 24.40 -21.89 12.35
N GLY A 277 24.87 -22.88 11.58
CA GLY A 277 26.28 -23.26 11.51
C GLY A 277 26.75 -24.20 12.62
N ASP A 278 25.89 -24.56 13.57
CA ASP A 278 26.26 -25.55 14.59
C ASP A 278 26.38 -26.94 13.98
N GLU A 279 27.37 -27.71 14.43
CA GLU A 279 27.38 -29.15 14.27
C GLU A 279 26.60 -29.80 15.44
N LYS A 280 25.64 -30.65 15.10
CA LYS A 280 24.86 -31.44 16.05
C LYS A 280 24.97 -32.93 15.70
N GLU A 281 24.79 -33.77 16.71
CA GLU A 281 24.81 -35.22 16.57
C GLU A 281 23.42 -35.79 16.88
N LEU A 282 23.00 -36.77 16.08
CA LEU A 282 21.83 -37.61 16.34
C LEU A 282 22.22 -39.07 16.27
N ALA A 283 21.61 -39.92 17.11
CA ALA A 283 21.79 -41.35 16.98
C ALA A 283 21.10 -41.84 15.70
N LEU A 284 21.75 -42.73 14.96
CA LEU A 284 21.19 -43.28 13.71
C LEU A 284 19.90 -44.06 13.97
N SER A 285 19.71 -44.59 15.20
CA SER A 285 18.47 -45.23 15.66
C SER A 285 17.26 -44.30 15.69
N ASP A 286 17.49 -43.00 15.82
CA ASP A 286 16.43 -42.00 16.01
C ASP A 286 15.97 -41.39 14.68
N LEU A 287 16.57 -41.84 13.57
CA LEU A 287 16.34 -41.33 12.23
C LEU A 287 15.60 -42.35 11.35
N PRO A 288 14.63 -41.92 10.54
CA PRO A 288 14.01 -42.79 9.55
C PRO A 288 15.04 -43.18 8.49
N LEU A 289 15.18 -44.48 8.23
CA LEU A 289 16.08 -45.04 7.22
C LEU A 289 15.28 -45.63 6.04
N ASP A 290 15.81 -45.50 4.82
CA ASP A 290 15.28 -46.18 3.65
C ASP A 290 15.67 -47.68 3.63
N GLU A 291 15.13 -48.43 2.66
CA GLU A 291 15.43 -49.87 2.48
C GLU A 291 16.92 -50.19 2.28
N ARG A 292 17.75 -49.17 2.01
CA ARG A 292 19.20 -49.27 1.79
C ARG A 292 20.00 -48.75 2.98
N GLY A 293 19.35 -48.43 4.10
CA GLY A 293 19.99 -47.94 5.32
C GLY A 293 20.45 -46.48 5.26
N LYS A 294 19.93 -45.66 4.33
CA LYS A 294 20.22 -44.22 4.26
C LYS A 294 19.16 -43.41 4.99
N VAL A 295 19.57 -42.29 5.59
CA VAL A 295 18.66 -41.34 6.24
C VAL A 295 17.65 -40.79 5.23
N LEU A 296 16.36 -40.95 5.55
CA LEU A 296 15.25 -40.50 4.74
C LEU A 296 15.01 -39.01 4.96
N LEU A 297 15.68 -38.20 4.14
CA LEU A 297 15.62 -36.75 4.18
C LEU A 297 14.62 -36.21 3.15
N ARG A 298 13.77 -35.27 3.57
CA ARG A 298 12.86 -34.55 2.67
C ARG A 298 13.44 -33.18 2.30
N PRO A 299 13.13 -32.62 1.11
CA PRO A 299 13.42 -31.22 0.83
C PRO A 299 12.80 -30.32 1.90
N ALA A 300 13.56 -29.34 2.37
CA ALA A 300 13.09 -28.30 3.27
C ALA A 300 13.19 -26.93 2.60
N SER A 301 12.48 -25.96 3.15
CA SER A 301 12.72 -24.54 2.90
C SER A 301 13.03 -23.88 4.23
N LEU A 302 13.91 -22.88 4.23
CA LEU A 302 14.07 -21.99 5.38
C LEU A 302 12.88 -21.05 5.54
N ILE A 303 11.99 -20.94 4.54
CA ILE A 303 10.69 -20.28 4.67
C ILE A 303 9.73 -21.24 5.37
N GLU A 304 9.41 -20.92 6.62
CA GLU A 304 8.65 -21.76 7.56
C GLU A 304 7.15 -21.45 7.54
N PHE A 305 6.80 -20.24 7.11
CA PHE A 305 5.43 -19.74 7.05
C PHE A 305 5.28 -18.82 5.85
N THR A 306 4.18 -18.97 5.10
CA THR A 306 3.76 -18.02 4.05
C THR A 306 2.25 -17.87 4.13
N GLU A 307 1.78 -16.63 4.15
CA GLU A 307 0.35 -16.33 4.10
C GLU A 307 0.06 -15.16 3.16
N TRP A 308 -1.03 -15.30 2.42
CA TRP A 308 -1.60 -14.21 1.62
C TRP A 308 -2.80 -13.60 2.34
N THR A 309 -2.81 -12.28 2.41
CA THR A 309 -3.94 -11.49 2.90
C THR A 309 -4.29 -10.40 1.89
N SER A 310 -5.44 -9.74 2.04
CA SER A 310 -5.77 -8.60 1.21
C SER A 310 -4.87 -7.37 1.48
N LEU A 311 -3.98 -7.42 2.49
CA LEU A 311 -2.88 -6.45 2.69
C LEU A 311 -1.69 -6.82 1.83
N SER A 312 -1.11 -7.98 2.13
CA SER A 312 0.24 -8.35 1.69
C SER A 312 0.41 -9.87 1.69
N ARG A 313 1.52 -10.32 1.10
CA ARG A 313 2.13 -11.62 1.41
C ARG A 313 3.03 -11.45 2.63
N VAL A 314 2.92 -12.34 3.61
CA VAL A 314 3.81 -12.39 4.78
C VAL A 314 4.54 -13.72 4.78
N ASP A 315 5.86 -13.68 4.92
CA ASP A 315 6.70 -14.87 5.04
C ASP A 315 7.47 -14.84 6.35
N ALA A 316 7.57 -15.96 7.08
CA ALA A 316 8.50 -16.13 8.19
C ALA A 316 9.56 -17.16 7.81
N PHE A 317 10.82 -16.89 8.14
CA PHE A 317 11.93 -17.74 7.74
C PHE A 317 13.08 -17.76 8.74
N THR A 318 13.85 -18.82 8.70
CA THR A 318 15.12 -18.94 9.41
C THR A 318 16.21 -18.11 8.73
N TRP A 319 16.90 -17.25 9.50
CA TRP A 319 18.02 -16.45 8.99
C TRP A 319 19.35 -17.18 9.24
N PRO A 320 20.07 -17.60 8.18
CA PRO A 320 21.33 -18.31 8.32
C PRO A 320 22.41 -17.50 9.04
N ALA A 321 23.18 -18.15 9.91
CA ALA A 321 24.27 -17.48 10.64
C ALA A 321 25.38 -16.96 9.70
N GLU A 322 25.58 -17.61 8.54
CA GLU A 322 26.55 -17.20 7.51
C GLU A 322 26.27 -15.79 6.96
N LEU A 323 25.04 -15.28 7.08
CA LEU A 323 24.66 -13.94 6.60
C LEU A 323 24.94 -12.82 7.61
N GLY A 324 25.38 -13.15 8.83
CA GLY A 324 25.60 -12.19 9.91
C GLY A 324 24.31 -11.68 10.56
N PRO A 325 24.39 -10.93 11.68
CA PRO A 325 23.20 -10.41 12.34
C PRO A 325 22.57 -9.28 11.52
N TRP A 326 21.25 -9.20 11.59
CA TRP A 326 20.47 -8.14 10.97
C TRP A 326 19.49 -7.52 11.99
N GLY A 327 18.93 -6.34 11.68
CA GLY A 327 17.88 -5.71 12.50
C GLY A 327 18.32 -5.12 13.85
N LEU A 328 19.62 -5.10 14.16
CA LEU A 328 20.16 -4.51 15.40
C LEU A 328 20.42 -3.00 15.22
N TRP A 329 19.35 -2.24 15.00
CA TRP A 329 19.40 -0.84 14.61
C TRP A 329 20.04 0.06 15.67
N GLY A 330 21.12 0.74 15.28
CA GLY A 330 21.84 1.65 16.17
C GLY A 330 22.68 0.95 17.23
N LEU A 331 22.93 -0.37 17.10
CA LEU A 331 23.72 -1.14 18.07
C LEU A 331 25.03 -0.43 18.43
N SER A 332 25.26 -0.24 19.73
CA SER A 332 26.45 0.39 20.27
C SER A 332 27.77 -0.13 19.67
N SER A 333 28.76 0.74 19.53
CA SER A 333 30.14 0.34 19.18
C SER A 333 30.82 -0.48 20.29
N LYS A 334 30.28 -0.46 21.51
CA LYS A 334 30.81 -1.13 22.70
C LYS A 334 30.35 -2.58 22.84
N TRP A 335 29.42 -3.06 22.02
CA TRP A 335 28.98 -4.45 22.06
C TRP A 335 30.10 -5.39 21.59
N GLN A 336 30.47 -6.34 22.45
CA GLN A 336 31.50 -7.37 22.16
C GLN A 336 30.99 -8.81 22.34
N GLY A 337 29.73 -8.99 22.76
CA GLY A 337 29.13 -10.30 22.97
C GLY A 337 28.71 -11.00 21.66
N PRO A 338 28.32 -12.28 21.74
CA PRO A 338 27.83 -13.03 20.59
C PRO A 338 26.51 -12.46 20.09
N TYR A 339 26.30 -12.53 18.77
CA TYR A 339 25.00 -12.17 18.22
C TYR A 339 23.99 -13.30 18.44
N PRO A 340 22.78 -13.00 18.95
CA PRO A 340 21.73 -14.00 19.08
C PRO A 340 21.30 -14.48 17.69
N ARG A 341 20.86 -15.74 17.60
CA ARG A 341 20.29 -16.28 16.36
C ARG A 341 19.00 -15.55 16.02
N GLN A 342 18.65 -15.54 14.74
CA GLN A 342 17.54 -14.74 14.25
C GLN A 342 16.66 -15.56 13.32
N LYS A 343 15.38 -15.24 13.34
CA LYS A 343 14.43 -15.50 12.25
C LYS A 343 13.98 -14.15 11.70
N GLY A 344 13.53 -14.14 10.47
CA GLY A 344 12.97 -12.96 9.83
C GLY A 344 11.49 -13.15 9.53
N ILE A 345 10.76 -12.04 9.49
CA ILE A 345 9.43 -11.97 8.90
C ILE A 345 9.49 -10.89 7.81
N THR A 346 9.09 -11.21 6.58
CA THR A 346 8.96 -10.22 5.50
C THR A 346 7.51 -9.96 5.11
N ILE A 347 7.23 -8.72 4.74
CA ILE A 347 6.01 -8.28 4.07
C ILE A 347 6.36 -7.99 2.59
N ASP A 348 5.63 -8.61 1.66
CA ASP A 348 5.84 -8.54 0.21
C ASP A 348 7.31 -8.75 -0.20
N SER A 349 7.94 -9.72 0.47
CA SER A 349 9.35 -10.14 0.29
C SER A 349 10.40 -9.08 0.61
N TRP A 350 10.01 -7.92 1.15
CA TRP A 350 10.93 -6.82 1.43
C TRP A 350 10.89 -6.35 2.88
N ALA A 351 9.73 -5.91 3.32
CA ALA A 351 9.57 -5.15 4.53
C ALA A 351 9.76 -6.09 5.73
N MET A 352 10.91 -6.00 6.39
CA MET A 352 11.39 -7.08 7.25
C MET A 352 11.38 -6.66 8.72
N THR A 353 11.01 -7.60 9.59
CA THR A 353 11.20 -7.49 11.05
C THR A 353 11.93 -8.72 11.58
N ASN A 354 12.67 -8.54 12.67
CA ASN A 354 13.50 -9.57 13.29
C ASN A 354 12.75 -10.27 14.42
N VAL A 355 12.86 -11.59 14.47
CA VAL A 355 12.50 -12.44 15.60
C VAL A 355 13.80 -12.98 16.20
N MET A 356 14.19 -12.40 17.33
CA MET A 356 15.45 -12.73 18.01
C MET A 356 15.29 -13.99 18.86
N GLN A 357 16.31 -14.86 18.86
CA GLN A 357 16.29 -16.04 19.70
C GLN A 357 16.25 -15.68 21.18
N TRP A 358 15.34 -16.33 21.90
CA TRP A 358 15.28 -16.34 23.34
C TRP A 358 14.68 -17.68 23.78
N ASP A 359 15.31 -18.35 24.73
CA ASP A 359 14.88 -19.65 25.24
C ASP A 359 13.65 -19.56 26.15
N GLY A 360 13.32 -18.36 26.65
CA GLY A 360 12.12 -18.09 27.42
C GLY A 360 12.20 -18.48 28.90
N GLY A 361 13.21 -19.26 29.31
CA GLY A 361 13.22 -19.97 30.59
C GLY A 361 12.02 -20.91 30.79
N GLU A 362 12.14 -21.90 31.67
CA GLU A 362 10.96 -22.64 32.13
C GLU A 362 10.11 -21.73 33.05
N ARG A 363 8.79 -21.98 33.09
CA ARG A 363 7.81 -21.24 33.92
C ARG A 363 8.37 -20.86 35.31
N GLY A 364 8.81 -19.62 35.46
CA GLY A 364 9.24 -19.05 36.73
C GLY A 364 10.76 -19.02 37.00
N GLU A 365 11.61 -19.62 36.16
CA GLU A 365 13.08 -19.51 36.26
C GLU A 365 13.64 -18.71 35.08
N ALA A 366 14.16 -17.53 35.38
CA ALA A 366 14.45 -16.45 34.44
C ALA A 366 15.64 -16.75 33.52
N GLY A 367 15.37 -17.27 32.32
CA GLY A 367 16.19 -16.91 31.16
C GLY A 367 15.92 -15.45 30.84
N GLU A 368 16.81 -14.53 31.19
CA GLU A 368 16.63 -13.13 30.81
C GLU A 368 16.76 -12.98 29.28
N PRO A 369 16.00 -12.07 28.64
CA PRO A 369 16.22 -11.75 27.23
C PRO A 369 17.68 -11.35 26.95
N PRO A 370 18.17 -11.47 25.70
CA PRO A 370 19.57 -11.23 25.37
C PRO A 370 20.10 -9.84 25.79
N GLU A 371 21.30 -9.82 26.38
CA GLU A 371 21.97 -8.58 26.84
C GLU A 371 22.18 -7.56 25.73
N VAL A 372 22.32 -8.00 24.47
CA VAL A 372 22.51 -7.12 23.29
C VAL A 372 21.43 -6.04 23.18
N LEU A 373 20.22 -6.31 23.69
CA LEU A 373 19.10 -5.37 23.69
C LEU A 373 19.38 -4.12 24.55
N GLU A 374 20.22 -4.24 25.59
CA GLU A 374 20.65 -3.11 26.41
C GLU A 374 21.63 -2.17 25.70
N PHE A 375 22.21 -2.62 24.59
CA PHE A 375 23.14 -1.87 23.75
C PHE A 375 22.46 -1.26 22.52
N LEU A 376 21.12 -1.35 22.43
CA LEU A 376 20.32 -0.64 21.44
C LEU A 376 19.85 0.70 22.01
N PRO A 377 19.89 1.79 21.24
CA PRO A 377 19.49 3.11 21.72
C PRO A 377 17.98 3.19 22.03
N ALA A 378 17.16 2.34 21.40
CA ALA A 378 15.73 2.21 21.74
C ALA A 378 15.52 1.79 23.21
N GLY A 379 16.52 1.16 23.82
CA GLY A 379 16.53 0.77 25.23
C GLY A 379 16.57 1.92 26.23
N LEU A 380 16.89 3.16 25.80
CA LEU A 380 17.16 4.29 26.70
C LEU A 380 15.98 4.68 27.57
N VAL A 381 14.77 4.68 27.02
CA VAL A 381 13.56 5.10 27.76
C VAL A 381 13.34 4.22 29.00
N HIS A 382 13.69 2.93 28.93
CA HIS A 382 13.51 1.99 30.03
C HIS A 382 14.47 2.22 31.20
N ARG A 383 15.57 2.94 30.98
CA ARG A 383 16.53 3.32 32.03
C ARG A 383 15.97 4.43 32.93
N ILE A 384 15.19 5.33 32.34
CA ILE A 384 14.56 6.45 33.07
C ILE A 384 13.12 6.12 33.52
N ARG A 385 12.49 5.12 32.90
CA ARG A 385 11.17 4.58 33.30
C ARG A 385 11.26 3.07 33.56
N PRO A 386 11.95 2.64 34.64
CA PRO A 386 12.05 1.23 34.98
C PRO A 386 10.69 0.66 35.40
N ASN A 387 10.44 -0.62 35.11
CA ASN A 387 9.17 -1.29 35.43
C ASN A 387 7.91 -0.61 34.84
N ALA A 388 8.06 0.03 33.69
CA ALA A 388 6.99 0.75 32.98
C ALA A 388 5.84 -0.17 32.53
N GLU A 389 4.63 0.39 32.42
CA GLU A 389 3.61 -0.09 31.50
C GLU A 389 3.84 0.57 30.15
N ILE A 390 4.12 -0.22 29.12
CA ILE A 390 4.53 0.27 27.81
C ILE A 390 3.55 -0.14 26.72
N LEU A 391 3.32 0.79 25.80
CA LEU A 391 2.71 0.54 24.51
C LEU A 391 3.77 0.61 23.40
N CYS A 392 3.92 -0.46 22.63
CA CYS A 392 4.78 -0.53 21.46
C CYS A 392 3.89 -0.57 20.20
N ILE A 393 3.89 0.51 19.41
CA ILE A 393 3.24 0.53 18.10
C ILE A 393 4.23 -0.06 17.08
N GLY A 394 3.75 -0.91 16.17
CA GLY A 394 4.59 -1.63 15.21
C GLY A 394 5.33 -2.81 15.84
N ALA A 395 4.61 -3.68 16.56
CA ALA A 395 5.21 -4.78 17.31
C ALA A 395 6.06 -5.73 16.44
N GLY A 396 5.69 -5.95 15.17
CA GLY A 396 6.49 -6.70 14.20
C GLY A 396 6.87 -8.10 14.68
N GLY A 397 8.18 -8.36 14.74
CA GLY A 397 8.78 -9.61 15.25
C GLY A 397 9.11 -9.56 16.75
N GLY A 398 8.69 -8.50 17.44
CA GLY A 398 8.75 -8.39 18.89
C GLY A 398 10.03 -7.77 19.46
N MET A 399 10.85 -7.06 18.68
CA MET A 399 12.08 -6.43 19.17
C MET A 399 11.82 -5.43 20.32
N ASP A 400 10.85 -4.54 20.17
CA ASP A 400 10.48 -3.59 21.24
C ASP A 400 9.84 -4.32 22.44
N LEU A 401 9.02 -5.35 22.19
CA LEU A 401 8.41 -6.15 23.25
C LEU A 401 9.48 -6.90 24.08
N LEU A 402 10.45 -7.51 23.39
CA LEU A 402 11.56 -8.24 24.02
C LEU A 402 12.51 -7.28 24.75
N THR A 403 12.74 -6.08 24.21
CA THR A 403 13.52 -5.02 24.87
C THR A 403 12.81 -4.57 26.15
N ALA A 404 11.51 -4.28 26.10
CA ALA A 404 10.74 -3.94 27.29
C ALA A 404 10.77 -5.07 28.35
N LYS A 405 10.69 -6.33 27.91
CA LYS A 405 10.82 -7.49 28.80
C LYS A 405 12.22 -7.58 29.44
N ARG A 406 13.30 -7.32 28.69
CA ARG A 406 14.69 -7.25 29.21
C ARG A 406 14.80 -6.27 30.37
N PHE A 407 14.15 -5.11 30.24
CA PHE A 407 14.16 -4.06 31.25
C PHE A 407 13.10 -4.23 32.35
N GLY A 408 12.41 -5.37 32.42
CA GLY A 408 11.47 -5.68 33.50
C GLY A 408 10.16 -4.90 33.44
N ALA A 409 9.70 -4.48 32.25
CA ALA A 409 8.39 -3.84 32.10
C ALA A 409 7.26 -4.71 32.69
N LYS A 410 6.33 -4.08 33.41
CA LYS A 410 5.25 -4.77 34.15
C LYS A 410 4.13 -5.25 33.24
N ARG A 411 3.82 -4.45 32.22
CA ARG A 411 2.82 -4.73 31.19
C ARG A 411 3.33 -4.20 29.87
N ILE A 412 3.25 -5.02 28.84
CA ILE A 412 3.75 -4.71 27.50
C ILE A 412 2.60 -4.90 26.52
N VAL A 413 2.14 -3.81 25.92
CA VAL A 413 1.08 -3.85 24.90
C VAL A 413 1.73 -3.62 23.54
N GLY A 414 1.69 -4.64 22.68
CA GLY A 414 2.12 -4.53 21.29
C GLY A 414 0.92 -4.26 20.37
N VAL A 415 1.05 -3.33 19.44
CA VAL A 415 0.03 -3.07 18.41
C VAL A 415 0.67 -3.27 17.04
N GLU A 416 0.11 -4.16 16.24
CA GLU A 416 0.58 -4.48 14.89
C GLU A 416 -0.57 -4.34 13.89
N ILE A 417 -0.35 -3.60 12.81
CA ILE A 417 -1.39 -3.33 11.81
C ILE A 417 -1.65 -4.55 10.92
N ASN A 418 -0.64 -5.38 10.69
CA ASN A 418 -0.72 -6.51 9.79
C ASN A 418 -1.04 -7.83 10.52
N PRO A 419 -2.26 -8.39 10.39
CA PRO A 419 -2.61 -9.67 11.02
C PRO A 419 -1.70 -10.83 10.59
N GLY A 420 -1.20 -10.81 9.34
CA GLY A 420 -0.30 -11.84 8.84
C GLY A 420 1.05 -11.83 9.57
N VAL A 421 1.56 -10.65 9.96
CA VAL A 421 2.79 -10.52 10.75
C VAL A 421 2.61 -11.10 12.14
N VAL A 422 1.48 -10.83 12.80
CA VAL A 422 1.18 -11.42 14.12
C VAL A 422 1.06 -12.94 14.03
N ARG A 423 0.41 -13.48 12.99
CA ARG A 423 0.33 -14.93 12.77
C ARG A 423 1.69 -15.56 12.46
N ALA A 424 2.51 -14.90 11.64
CA ALA A 424 3.88 -15.29 11.37
C ALA A 424 4.72 -15.32 12.66
N ALA A 425 4.67 -14.25 13.47
CA ALA A 425 5.37 -14.17 14.75
C ALA A 425 4.91 -15.25 15.74
N ARG A 426 3.60 -15.54 15.79
CA ARG A 426 3.04 -16.65 16.57
C ARG A 426 3.55 -18.01 16.08
N ALA A 427 3.61 -18.23 14.77
CA ALA A 427 4.07 -19.49 14.18
C ALA A 427 5.54 -19.80 14.53
N VAL A 428 6.36 -18.77 14.73
CA VAL A 428 7.77 -18.94 15.16
C VAL A 428 8.01 -18.53 16.63
N SER A 429 6.96 -18.35 17.43
CA SER A 429 7.08 -17.74 18.76
C SER A 429 7.88 -18.58 19.75
N ASP A 430 7.94 -19.90 19.59
CA ASP A 430 8.76 -20.78 20.42
C ASP A 430 10.25 -20.45 20.31
N PHE A 431 10.71 -19.93 19.15
CA PHE A 431 12.08 -19.47 18.96
C PHE A 431 12.43 -18.24 19.81
N GLN A 432 11.42 -17.49 20.23
CA GLN A 432 11.52 -16.27 21.03
C GLN A 432 10.81 -16.47 22.38
N GLY A 433 10.95 -17.65 22.98
CA GLY A 433 10.50 -17.91 24.34
C GLY A 433 8.99 -17.70 24.54
N GLY A 434 8.18 -17.94 23.52
CA GLY A 434 6.72 -17.75 23.59
C GLY A 434 6.28 -16.29 23.71
N LEU A 435 7.04 -15.31 23.20
CA LEU A 435 6.73 -13.88 23.33
C LEU A 435 5.33 -13.47 22.85
N TYR A 436 4.79 -14.14 21.83
CA TYR A 436 3.45 -13.92 21.27
C TYR A 436 2.40 -14.92 21.80
N ASP A 437 2.77 -15.76 22.76
CA ASP A 437 1.90 -16.69 23.47
C ASP A 437 1.43 -16.07 24.80
N GLN A 438 0.21 -15.55 24.80
CA GLN A 438 -0.37 -14.86 25.94
C GLN A 438 -0.60 -15.78 27.15
N GLU A 439 -0.72 -17.11 26.96
CA GLU A 439 -0.83 -18.06 28.07
C GLU A 439 0.53 -18.25 28.76
N ARG A 440 1.63 -18.23 27.99
CA ARG A 440 3.00 -18.29 28.53
C ARG A 440 3.51 -16.95 29.04
N ARG A 441 2.99 -15.84 28.52
CA ARG A 441 3.41 -14.45 28.79
C ARG A 441 2.19 -13.55 29.03
N PRO A 442 1.47 -13.71 30.15
CA PRO A 442 0.26 -12.93 30.45
C PRO A 442 0.53 -11.41 30.57
N GLU A 443 1.77 -11.01 30.83
CA GLU A 443 2.21 -9.62 30.87
C GLU A 443 2.35 -8.95 29.50
N ILE A 444 2.32 -9.73 28.41
CA ILE A 444 2.45 -9.26 27.03
C ILE A 444 1.12 -9.44 26.29
N GLU A 445 0.57 -8.35 25.77
CA GLU A 445 -0.69 -8.32 25.05
C GLU A 445 -0.47 -7.78 23.64
N VAL A 446 -0.76 -8.56 22.61
CA VAL A 446 -0.58 -8.15 21.21
C VAL A 446 -1.92 -7.97 20.52
N HIS A 447 -2.18 -6.77 20.03
CA HIS A 447 -3.40 -6.38 19.31
C HIS A 447 -3.14 -6.21 17.82
N VAL A 448 -4.08 -6.71 17.01
CA VAL A 448 -4.11 -6.41 15.57
C VAL A 448 -4.92 -5.13 15.35
N ALA A 449 -4.25 -4.00 15.20
CA ALA A 449 -4.88 -2.69 14.97
C ALA A 449 -3.87 -1.69 14.38
N GLU A 450 -4.36 -0.61 13.78
CA GLU A 450 -3.53 0.57 13.49
C GLU A 450 -3.20 1.28 14.82
N GLY A 451 -1.93 1.69 14.99
CA GLY A 451 -1.37 2.11 16.28
C GLY A 451 -2.03 3.34 16.88
N ARG A 452 -2.22 4.39 16.07
CA ARG A 452 -2.87 5.61 16.53
C ARG A 452 -4.35 5.38 16.80
N HIS A 453 -5.04 4.68 15.91
CA HIS A 453 -6.44 4.35 16.09
C HIS A 453 -6.73 3.45 17.29
N PHE A 454 -5.79 2.57 17.63
CA PHE A 454 -5.84 1.81 18.88
C PHE A 454 -5.82 2.76 20.07
N LEU A 455 -4.84 3.68 20.11
CA LEU A 455 -4.72 4.67 21.17
C LEU A 455 -5.97 5.54 21.30
N GLU A 456 -6.50 6.08 20.21
CA GLU A 456 -7.68 6.97 20.24
C GLU A 456 -8.96 6.33 20.82
N ARG A 457 -8.98 4.99 20.95
CA ARG A 457 -10.08 4.24 21.56
C ARG A 457 -9.73 3.71 22.94
N ASP A 458 -8.45 3.53 23.20
CA ASP A 458 -7.99 3.02 24.47
C ASP A 458 -8.22 4.08 25.56
N GLN A 459 -8.57 3.63 26.76
CA GLN A 459 -8.78 4.50 27.91
C GLN A 459 -7.61 4.41 28.89
N HIS A 460 -6.66 3.49 28.65
CA HIS A 460 -5.47 3.35 29.47
C HIS A 460 -4.44 4.42 29.11
N ARG A 461 -3.62 4.76 30.10
CA ARG A 461 -2.44 5.59 29.92
C ARG A 461 -1.21 4.77 30.23
N TYR A 462 -0.12 5.04 29.52
CA TYR A 462 1.12 4.29 29.58
C TYR A 462 2.24 5.13 30.18
N ASP A 463 3.18 4.49 30.85
CA ASP A 463 4.42 5.14 31.27
C ASP A 463 5.31 5.44 30.06
N VAL A 464 5.25 4.57 29.04
CA VAL A 464 5.99 4.72 27.78
C VAL A 464 5.09 4.43 26.57
N VAL A 465 5.12 5.30 25.57
CA VAL A 465 4.60 5.03 24.22
C VAL A 465 5.78 4.99 23.24
N GLN A 466 6.04 3.81 22.66
CA GLN A 466 7.24 3.53 21.87
C GLN A 466 6.92 3.18 20.43
N LEU A 467 7.65 3.82 19.51
CA LEU A 467 7.58 3.58 18.06
C LEU A 467 9.00 3.41 17.50
N SER A 468 9.49 2.18 17.37
CA SER A 468 10.82 1.93 16.81
C SER A 468 10.76 1.43 15.37
N GLY A 469 11.04 2.30 14.39
CA GLY A 469 11.08 1.87 12.99
C GLY A 469 9.76 1.27 12.50
N VAL A 470 8.64 1.79 13.01
CA VAL A 470 7.25 1.37 12.69
C VAL A 470 6.90 1.50 11.21
N ASP A 471 7.71 2.26 10.48
CA ASP A 471 7.68 2.32 9.03
C ASP A 471 8.76 1.40 8.48
N THR A 472 8.35 0.48 7.61
CA THR A 472 9.25 -0.44 6.93
C THR A 472 10.38 0.31 6.21
N ALA A 473 11.63 -0.10 6.41
CA ALA A 473 12.82 0.64 5.97
C ALA A 473 12.89 0.96 4.45
N SER A 474 12.15 0.25 3.58
CA SER A 474 11.94 0.63 2.15
C SER A 474 11.32 2.00 1.99
N THR A 475 10.39 2.30 2.90
CA THR A 475 9.38 3.34 2.78
C THR A 475 10.05 4.71 2.82
N THR A 476 11.24 4.79 3.42
CA THR A 476 12.12 5.96 3.45
C THR A 476 13.21 5.95 2.36
N GLN A 477 13.67 4.78 1.88
CA GLN A 477 14.85 4.66 0.99
C GLN A 477 14.54 4.76 -0.52
N ALA A 478 13.29 4.55 -0.94
CA ALA A 478 12.92 4.37 -2.36
C ALA A 478 12.51 5.64 -3.14
N GLY A 479 12.44 6.82 -2.51
CA GLY A 479 12.13 8.11 -3.15
C GLY A 479 10.70 8.30 -3.68
N ALA A 480 10.02 7.23 -4.12
CA ALA A 480 8.64 7.25 -4.61
C ALA A 480 7.58 7.39 -3.49
N PHE A 481 7.98 7.23 -2.22
CA PHE A 481 7.13 7.40 -1.03
C PHE A 481 7.36 8.69 -0.25
N ASN A 482 8.21 9.62 -0.71
CA ASN A 482 8.06 11.01 -0.24
C ASN A 482 6.59 11.45 -0.40
N LEU A 483 5.92 10.95 -1.45
CA LEU A 483 4.55 11.26 -1.80
C LEU A 483 3.49 10.43 -1.06
N SER A 484 3.85 9.64 -0.05
CA SER A 484 2.88 8.83 0.71
C SER A 484 2.47 9.50 2.01
N GLU A 485 1.23 9.21 2.37
CA GLU A 485 0.62 9.68 3.60
C GLU A 485 1.03 8.79 4.78
N ASN A 486 1.37 9.43 5.91
CA ASN A 486 1.66 8.75 7.15
C ASN A 486 1.04 9.51 8.34
N PHE A 487 0.01 8.91 8.92
CA PHE A 487 -0.76 9.48 10.02
C PHE A 487 -0.15 9.23 11.40
N LEU A 488 1.00 8.53 11.50
CA LEU A 488 1.75 8.37 12.74
C LEU A 488 2.67 9.56 13.04
N TYR A 489 2.96 10.41 12.04
CA TYR A 489 3.85 11.57 12.15
C TYR A 489 3.14 12.89 11.82
N THR A 490 2.00 13.13 12.48
CA THR A 490 1.26 14.39 12.41
C THR A 490 1.16 15.02 13.79
N ARG A 491 0.85 16.33 13.83
CA ARG A 491 0.63 17.05 15.10
C ARG A 491 -0.47 16.38 15.92
N GLU A 492 -1.54 15.97 15.24
CA GLU A 492 -2.68 15.29 15.85
C GLU A 492 -2.27 13.93 16.45
N ALA A 493 -1.44 13.15 15.76
CA ALA A 493 -0.91 11.89 16.28
C ALA A 493 -0.03 12.09 17.53
N PHE A 494 0.88 13.06 17.49
CA PHE A 494 1.78 13.34 18.61
C PHE A 494 1.03 13.83 19.84
N ARG A 495 -0.02 14.63 19.63
CA ARG A 495 -0.96 14.99 20.68
C ARG A 495 -1.63 13.75 21.28
N THR A 496 -2.15 12.85 20.45
CA THR A 496 -2.74 11.57 20.92
C THR A 496 -1.73 10.78 21.76
N TYR A 497 -0.47 10.70 21.35
CA TYR A 497 0.56 9.99 22.13
C TYR A 497 0.75 10.63 23.51
N LEU A 498 0.82 11.96 23.59
CA LEU A 498 0.94 12.69 24.85
C LEU A 498 -0.30 12.52 25.75
N GLU A 499 -1.51 12.55 25.19
CA GLU A 499 -2.77 12.34 25.92
C GLU A 499 -2.85 10.96 26.60
N HIS A 500 -2.17 9.96 26.01
CA HIS A 500 -2.11 8.59 26.51
C HIS A 500 -0.86 8.27 27.32
N THR A 501 -0.06 9.28 27.69
CA THR A 501 1.00 9.13 28.70
C THR A 501 0.45 9.38 30.10
N LYS A 502 0.93 8.62 31.10
CA LYS A 502 0.78 8.94 32.53
C LYS A 502 1.55 10.22 32.87
N ASP A 503 1.37 10.73 34.07
CA ASP A 503 2.19 11.84 34.58
C ASP A 503 3.66 11.35 34.71
N GLY A 504 4.60 12.20 34.29
CA GLY A 504 5.98 11.80 34.04
C GLY A 504 6.22 10.82 32.87
N GLY A 505 5.19 10.39 32.14
CA GLY A 505 5.31 9.43 31.03
C GLY A 505 6.05 10.00 29.81
N VAL A 506 6.65 9.11 29.00
CA VAL A 506 7.54 9.47 27.89
C VAL A 506 7.09 8.82 26.58
N VAL A 507 7.07 9.59 25.50
CA VAL A 507 6.96 9.09 24.14
C VAL A 507 8.36 8.94 23.55
N THR A 508 8.65 7.82 22.91
CA THR A 508 9.93 7.54 22.26
C THR A 508 9.76 7.09 20.82
N LEU A 509 10.58 7.63 19.91
CA LEU A 509 10.61 7.20 18.52
C LEU A 509 12.03 6.97 18.03
N THR A 510 12.24 5.88 17.28
CA THR A 510 13.51 5.57 16.62
C THR A 510 13.41 5.86 15.12
N ARG A 511 14.33 6.68 14.58
CA ARG A 511 14.39 7.04 13.14
C ARG A 511 15.82 7.09 12.61
N TRP A 512 15.97 6.92 11.29
CA TRP A 512 17.26 7.06 10.61
C TRP A 512 17.76 8.51 10.63
N VAL A 513 19.07 8.69 10.83
CA VAL A 513 19.77 9.97 10.75
C VAL A 513 20.33 10.13 9.34
N LEU A 514 19.63 10.90 8.50
CA LEU A 514 19.98 11.09 7.09
C LEU A 514 20.09 12.59 6.71
N PRO A 515 21.06 13.34 7.26
CA PRO A 515 21.35 14.70 6.83
C PRO A 515 21.84 14.74 5.37
N ASP A 516 21.75 15.91 4.74
CA ASP A 516 22.33 16.10 3.40
C ASP A 516 23.87 16.22 3.43
N SER A 517 24.49 16.37 2.26
CA SER A 517 25.96 16.46 2.14
C SER A 517 26.59 17.68 2.81
N LYS A 518 25.78 18.69 3.20
CA LYS A 518 26.22 19.91 3.91
C LYS A 518 25.91 19.85 5.40
N GLY A 519 25.37 18.74 5.89
CA GLY A 519 25.03 18.55 7.30
C GLY A 519 23.70 19.17 7.72
N TYR A 520 22.76 19.45 6.80
CA TYR A 520 21.40 19.83 7.17
C TYR A 520 20.56 18.59 7.49
N PRO A 521 20.07 18.42 8.73
CA PRO A 521 19.12 17.34 9.03
C PRO A 521 17.77 17.59 8.35
N ARG A 522 17.04 16.52 8.05
CA ARG A 522 15.75 16.56 7.34
C ARG A 522 14.64 15.96 8.19
N GLU A 523 14.38 14.66 8.02
CA GLU A 523 13.35 13.92 8.77
C GLU A 523 13.52 14.04 10.28
N THR A 524 14.75 13.93 10.79
CA THR A 524 15.03 14.01 12.22
C THR A 524 14.81 15.41 12.79
N LEU A 525 15.07 16.48 12.03
CA LEU A 525 14.73 17.85 12.46
C LEU A 525 13.22 18.10 12.37
N ARG A 526 12.56 17.56 11.34
CA ARG A 526 11.09 17.59 11.24
C ARG A 526 10.43 16.87 12.41
N LEU A 527 10.96 15.71 12.80
CA LEU A 527 10.52 14.95 13.97
C LEU A 527 10.69 15.77 15.26
N PHE A 528 11.84 16.42 15.43
CA PHE A 528 12.12 17.29 16.56
C PHE A 528 11.17 18.49 16.62
N ALA A 529 10.99 19.19 15.50
CA ALA A 529 10.05 20.31 15.39
C ALA A 529 8.60 19.88 15.63
N LEU A 530 8.22 18.68 15.18
CA LEU A 530 6.91 18.10 15.40
C LEU A 530 6.67 17.80 16.89
N ALA A 531 7.63 17.16 17.58
CA ALA A 531 7.54 16.91 19.01
C ALA A 531 7.46 18.21 19.82
N TRP A 532 8.28 19.20 19.48
CA TRP A 532 8.26 20.54 20.08
C TRP A 532 6.88 21.20 19.94
N THR A 533 6.36 21.25 18.71
CA THR A 533 5.06 21.88 18.42
C THR A 533 3.90 21.15 19.08
N ALA A 534 3.97 19.82 19.18
CA ALA A 534 2.94 19.03 19.86
C ALA A 534 2.92 19.29 21.37
N LEU A 535 4.06 19.56 22.00
CA LEU A 535 4.15 19.98 23.40
C LEU A 535 3.55 21.37 23.61
N GLU A 536 3.84 22.32 22.70
CA GLU A 536 3.19 23.65 22.70
C GLU A 536 1.67 23.53 22.55
N ASP A 537 1.19 22.69 21.63
CA ASP A 537 -0.24 22.41 21.43
C ASP A 537 -0.91 21.78 22.67
N PHE A 538 -0.13 21.04 23.46
CA PHE A 538 -0.58 20.46 24.73
C PHE A 538 -0.60 21.49 25.87
N GLY A 539 0.04 22.65 25.68
CA GLY A 539 0.10 23.74 26.67
C GLY A 539 1.42 23.84 27.43
N VAL A 540 2.50 23.22 26.95
CA VAL A 540 3.85 23.42 27.52
C VAL A 540 4.42 24.75 27.03
N GLU A 541 4.66 25.69 27.94
CA GLU A 541 5.16 27.03 27.60
C GLU A 541 6.61 27.04 27.09
N ASP A 542 7.49 26.23 27.71
CA ASP A 542 8.88 26.07 27.30
C ASP A 542 9.24 24.59 27.15
N PRO A 543 9.21 24.04 25.91
CA PRO A 543 9.57 22.66 25.65
C PRO A 543 11.07 22.33 25.82
N THR A 544 11.95 23.30 26.10
CA THR A 544 13.41 23.08 26.10
C THR A 544 13.83 21.87 26.95
N ARG A 545 13.27 21.71 28.15
CA ARG A 545 13.59 20.57 29.05
C ARG A 545 12.73 19.32 28.82
N ASN A 546 11.81 19.34 27.85
CA ASN A 546 10.85 18.27 27.61
C ASN A 546 11.29 17.31 26.50
N LEU A 547 12.42 17.57 25.83
CA LEU A 547 12.95 16.72 24.76
C LEU A 547 14.39 16.30 25.01
N TYR A 548 14.73 15.10 24.53
CA TYR A 548 16.09 14.59 24.46
C TYR A 548 16.26 13.85 23.13
N LEU A 549 17.35 14.11 22.40
CA LEU A 549 17.62 13.43 21.13
C LEU A 549 19.01 12.82 21.17
N VAL A 550 19.09 11.52 20.92
CA VAL A 550 20.36 10.79 20.84
C VAL A 550 20.53 10.17 19.46
N ALA A 551 21.76 9.91 19.05
CA ALA A 551 22.08 9.14 17.87
C ALA A 551 23.12 8.05 18.15
N SER A 552 23.01 6.94 17.42
CA SER A 552 23.95 5.83 17.41
C SER A 552 23.94 5.13 16.05
N LYS A 553 25.12 4.92 15.45
CA LYS A 553 25.34 4.24 14.16
C LYS A 553 24.26 4.50 13.09
N GLY A 554 23.95 5.76 12.83
CA GLY A 554 23.00 6.17 11.77
C GLY A 554 21.52 6.12 12.16
N PHE A 555 21.21 5.82 13.42
CA PHE A 555 19.86 5.91 13.99
C PHE A 555 19.81 6.99 15.06
N SER A 556 18.62 7.52 15.30
CA SER A 556 18.31 8.47 16.35
C SER A 556 17.13 7.98 17.17
N VAL A 557 17.14 8.32 18.46
CA VAL A 557 16.03 8.11 19.38
C VAL A 557 15.68 9.46 19.98
N ILE A 558 14.44 9.90 19.77
CA ILE A 558 13.87 11.08 20.42
C ILE A 558 13.03 10.61 21.61
N LEU A 559 13.23 11.26 22.75
CA LEU A 559 12.41 11.11 23.95
C LEU A 559 11.73 12.44 24.20
N PHE A 560 10.42 12.43 24.46
CA PHE A 560 9.71 13.63 24.88
C PHE A 560 8.52 13.32 25.80
N GLY A 561 8.18 14.25 26.67
CA GLY A 561 7.09 14.08 27.64
C GLY A 561 6.46 15.41 28.04
N ARG A 562 5.26 15.35 28.62
CA ARG A 562 4.50 16.53 29.07
C ARG A 562 5.22 17.31 30.17
N GLU A 563 5.95 16.58 31.02
CA GLU A 563 6.77 17.15 32.10
C GLU A 563 8.24 17.25 31.67
N PRO A 564 8.97 18.26 32.16
CA PRO A 564 10.38 18.40 31.87
C PRO A 564 11.18 17.23 32.47
N PHE A 565 12.21 16.78 31.77
CA PHE A 565 13.14 15.77 32.28
C PHE A 565 13.84 16.27 33.55
N THR A 566 13.80 15.44 34.59
CA THR A 566 14.43 15.72 35.88
C THR A 566 15.95 15.69 35.75
N ASP A 567 16.66 16.27 36.72
CA ASP A 567 18.12 16.20 36.74
C ASP A 567 18.62 14.74 36.89
N GLU A 568 17.84 13.88 37.55
CA GLU A 568 18.11 12.44 37.67
C GLU A 568 17.92 11.70 36.33
N ASP A 569 16.85 12.02 35.59
CA ASP A 569 16.64 11.49 34.23
C ASP A 569 17.84 11.83 33.34
N LEU A 570 18.25 13.11 33.33
CA LEU A 570 19.34 13.59 32.49
C LEU A 570 20.69 12.99 32.91
N ALA A 571 20.96 12.88 34.21
CA ALA A 571 22.17 12.22 34.71
C ALA A 571 22.24 10.74 34.32
N THR A 572 21.10 10.03 34.36
CA THR A 572 20.98 8.64 33.93
C THR A 572 21.24 8.50 32.43
N LEU A 573 20.61 9.35 31.61
CA LEU A 573 20.80 9.36 30.17
C LEU A 573 22.26 9.67 29.79
N ASP A 574 22.89 10.63 30.48
CA ASP A 574 24.30 10.98 30.29
C ASP A 574 25.24 9.82 30.59
N ALA A 575 25.02 9.15 31.73
CA ALA A 575 25.82 8.00 32.13
C ALA A 575 25.72 6.86 31.10
N VAL A 576 24.51 6.54 30.65
CA VAL A 576 24.28 5.49 29.65
C VAL A 576 24.85 5.88 28.29
N CYS A 577 24.69 7.14 27.87
CA CYS A 577 25.27 7.62 26.61
C CYS A 577 26.80 7.50 26.62
N ALA A 578 27.46 7.86 27.73
CA ALA A 578 28.89 7.71 27.88
C ALA A 578 29.33 6.23 27.91
N GLU A 579 28.61 5.38 28.64
CA GLU A 579 28.90 3.95 28.75
C GLU A 579 28.76 3.23 27.40
N LYS A 580 27.67 3.51 26.66
CA LYS A 580 27.31 2.82 25.42
C LYS A 580 27.78 3.54 24.15
N ASP A 581 28.54 4.62 24.25
CA ASP A 581 28.98 5.45 23.11
C ASP A 581 27.81 5.93 22.24
N PHE A 582 26.70 6.31 22.88
CA PHE A 582 25.60 7.01 22.24
C PHE A 582 25.85 8.51 22.29
N ARG A 583 25.47 9.23 21.23
CA ARG A 583 25.80 10.65 21.06
C ARG A 583 24.56 11.52 21.19
N PRO A 584 24.43 12.34 22.24
CA PRO A 584 23.35 13.32 22.31
C PRO A 584 23.47 14.30 21.15
N TYR A 585 22.41 14.45 20.37
CA TYR A 585 22.25 15.50 19.35
C TYR A 585 21.45 16.68 19.88
N TYR A 586 20.63 16.48 20.92
CA TYR A 586 20.02 17.53 21.69
C TYR A 586 20.01 17.13 23.17
N HIS A 587 20.58 18.01 24.00
CA HIS A 587 20.55 17.89 25.45
C HIS A 587 20.06 19.23 26.03
N PRO A 588 19.08 19.23 26.96
CA PRO A 588 18.43 20.46 27.39
C PRO A 588 19.32 21.41 28.19
N LEU A 589 20.29 20.89 28.95
CA LEU A 589 21.15 21.69 29.83
C LEU A 589 22.56 22.01 29.28
N ARG A 590 22.95 21.47 28.12
CA ARG A 590 24.31 21.65 27.58
C ARG A 590 24.37 21.54 26.07
N HIS A 591 25.37 22.18 25.49
CA HIS A 591 25.64 22.10 24.06
C HIS A 591 26.02 20.68 23.62
N SER A 592 25.40 20.21 22.55
CA SER A 592 25.58 18.91 21.92
C SER A 592 26.27 19.08 20.57
N VAL A 593 27.33 18.31 20.34
CA VAL A 593 28.10 18.35 19.10
C VAL A 593 27.38 17.55 18.02
N PHE A 594 27.01 18.23 16.93
CA PHE A 594 26.49 17.58 15.73
C PHE A 594 27.62 17.36 14.71
N PRO A 595 27.98 16.11 14.36
CA PRO A 595 29.07 15.83 13.42
C PRO A 595 28.60 15.99 11.97
N HIS A 596 29.41 16.62 11.13
CA HIS A 596 29.18 16.69 9.68
C HIS A 596 29.22 15.27 9.08
N PRO A 597 28.26 14.90 8.21
CA PRO A 597 28.11 13.51 7.74
C PRO A 597 29.28 12.99 6.90
N ILE A 598 30.03 13.89 6.25
CA ILE A 598 31.17 13.53 5.40
C ILE A 598 32.51 13.65 6.13
N THR A 599 32.79 14.78 6.77
CA THR A 599 34.09 15.08 7.38
C THR A 599 34.18 14.62 8.83
N GLY A 600 33.04 14.41 9.51
CA GLY A 600 32.98 14.10 10.94
C GLY A 600 33.27 15.30 11.85
N GLU A 601 33.65 16.45 11.31
CA GLU A 601 33.93 17.68 12.08
C GLU A 601 32.65 18.27 12.67
N PRO A 602 32.72 19.02 13.79
CA PRO A 602 31.58 19.73 14.33
C PRO A 602 30.92 20.65 13.30
N ALA A 603 29.62 20.49 13.10
CA ALA A 603 28.77 21.30 12.24
C ALA A 603 27.71 22.04 13.06
N THR A 604 26.98 22.95 12.42
CA THR A 604 25.87 23.66 13.06
C THR A 604 24.81 22.68 13.57
N ASN A 605 24.51 22.76 14.86
CA ASN A 605 23.45 21.97 15.46
C ASN A 605 22.08 22.65 15.24
N TYR A 606 21.38 22.21 14.19
CA TYR A 606 20.07 22.79 13.83
C TYR A 606 18.94 22.43 14.81
N TYR A 607 19.09 21.40 15.65
CA TYR A 607 18.11 21.09 16.69
C TYR A 607 18.14 22.16 17.79
N GLU A 608 19.34 22.53 18.24
CA GLU A 608 19.53 23.62 19.19
C GLU A 608 19.19 24.99 18.58
N ALA A 609 19.55 25.23 17.32
CA ALA A 609 19.19 26.46 16.63
C ALA A 609 17.66 26.61 16.51
N PHE A 610 16.93 25.52 16.23
CA PHE A 610 15.47 25.53 16.26
C PHE A 610 14.94 25.79 17.67
N ALA A 611 15.45 25.10 18.69
CA ALA A 611 15.05 25.29 20.09
C ALA A 611 15.28 26.73 20.59
N ALA A 612 16.40 27.35 20.19
CA ALA A 612 16.75 28.72 20.59
C ALA A 612 16.09 29.83 19.75
N ALA A 613 15.51 29.52 18.59
CA ALA A 613 14.87 30.52 17.74
C ALA A 613 13.68 31.18 18.44
N SER A 614 13.61 32.51 18.44
CA SER A 614 12.46 33.25 19.00
C SER A 614 11.21 33.15 18.13
N ASP A 615 11.40 33.09 16.81
CA ASP A 615 10.34 32.87 15.83
C ASP A 615 10.60 31.52 15.12
N LYS A 616 9.81 30.50 15.49
CA LYS A 616 9.90 29.18 14.90
C LYS A 616 9.42 29.18 13.45
N GLU A 617 8.42 30.00 13.09
CA GLU A 617 7.88 30.07 11.73
C GLU A 617 8.92 30.68 10.78
N GLU A 618 9.62 31.72 11.20
CA GLU A 618 10.71 32.32 10.44
C GLU A 618 11.85 31.32 10.22
N PHE A 619 12.27 30.60 11.28
CA PHE A 619 13.28 29.54 11.15
C PHE A 619 12.84 28.48 10.14
N LEU A 620 11.61 27.98 10.27
CA LEU A 620 11.06 26.95 9.38
C LEU A 620 10.96 27.46 7.94
N ALA A 621 10.64 28.74 7.69
CA ALA A 621 10.57 29.31 6.35
C ALA A 621 11.96 29.52 5.70
N ALA A 622 12.95 29.88 6.51
CA ALA A 622 14.34 30.11 6.08
C ALA A 622 15.09 28.79 5.82
N TYR A 623 14.74 27.71 6.52
CA TYR A 623 15.41 26.42 6.39
C TYR A 623 15.32 25.85 4.96
N PRO A 624 16.40 25.25 4.41
CA PRO A 624 16.44 24.81 3.00
C PRO A 624 15.40 23.73 2.65
N TYR A 625 15.01 22.91 3.63
CA TYR A 625 14.02 21.83 3.50
C TYR A 625 12.70 22.20 4.18
N ASP A 626 11.58 21.62 3.75
CA ASP A 626 10.30 21.67 4.45
C ASP A 626 10.34 20.71 5.66
N VAL A 627 10.72 21.25 6.81
CA VAL A 627 10.74 20.55 8.10
C VAL A 627 9.59 20.99 8.99
N ALA A 628 8.56 21.62 8.42
CA ALA A 628 7.39 22.04 9.18
C ALA A 628 6.59 20.81 9.68
N PRO A 629 6.04 20.85 10.91
CA PRO A 629 5.22 19.78 11.46
C PRO A 629 4.02 19.42 10.55
N PRO A 630 3.89 18.17 10.07
CA PRO A 630 2.73 17.74 9.28
C PRO A 630 1.42 17.74 10.07
N ARG A 631 0.30 17.76 9.36
CA ARG A 631 -1.07 17.61 9.91
C ARG A 631 -1.79 16.47 9.21
N ASP A 632 -2.87 15.96 9.79
CA ASP A 632 -3.72 14.93 9.17
C ASP A 632 -4.28 15.33 7.79
N ASP A 633 -4.51 16.62 7.54
CA ASP A 633 -4.93 17.12 6.23
C ASP A 633 -3.80 17.12 5.18
N ARG A 634 -2.54 17.08 5.62
CA ARG A 634 -1.34 17.06 4.77
C ARG A 634 -0.26 16.15 5.38
N PRO A 635 -0.49 14.82 5.44
CA PRO A 635 0.29 13.89 6.26
C PRO A 635 1.57 13.37 5.55
N PHE A 636 2.32 14.25 4.87
CA PHE A 636 3.47 13.86 4.04
C PHE A 636 4.80 14.09 4.77
N PHE A 637 5.07 13.30 5.82
CA PHE A 637 6.24 13.47 6.69
C PHE A 637 7.58 13.32 5.94
N PHE A 638 7.68 12.35 5.03
CA PHE A 638 8.93 12.06 4.30
C PHE A 638 9.22 13.04 3.14
N GLU A 639 8.23 13.81 2.67
CA GLU A 639 8.46 14.86 1.69
C GLU A 639 8.96 16.14 2.37
N THR A 640 10.29 16.29 2.41
CA THR A 640 10.95 17.48 2.96
C THR A 640 11.47 18.43 1.88
N SER A 641 11.23 18.18 0.60
CA SER A 641 11.69 19.08 -0.46
C SER A 641 10.68 20.21 -0.71
N ARG A 642 11.18 21.36 -1.17
CA ARG A 642 10.34 22.52 -1.49
C ARG A 642 10.17 22.65 -2.99
N PHE A 643 8.94 22.93 -3.45
CA PHE A 643 8.65 23.22 -4.86
C PHE A 643 9.56 24.32 -5.46
N ARG A 644 9.97 25.34 -4.68
CA ARG A 644 10.90 26.39 -5.15
C ARG A 644 12.32 25.88 -5.50
N HIS A 645 12.66 24.64 -5.15
CA HIS A 645 13.97 24.04 -5.34
C HIS A 645 13.95 22.83 -6.30
N LEU A 646 12.93 22.72 -7.17
CA LEU A 646 12.75 21.68 -8.20
C LEU A 646 14.04 21.30 -8.98
N ASN A 647 14.92 22.29 -9.25
CA ASN A 647 16.15 22.12 -10.04
C ASN A 647 17.43 21.93 -9.19
N ARG A 648 17.36 21.87 -7.86
CA ARG A 648 18.55 21.66 -7.01
C ARG A 648 18.80 20.17 -6.79
N ARG A 649 20.01 19.72 -7.17
CA ARG A 649 20.50 18.32 -7.11
C ARG A 649 20.52 17.67 -5.71
N GLU A 650 20.18 18.40 -4.64
CA GLU A 650 20.39 17.99 -3.24
C GLU A 650 19.14 17.33 -2.58
N SER A 651 18.08 17.04 -3.34
CA SER A 651 16.97 16.20 -2.82
C SER A 651 17.38 14.72 -2.81
N PHE A 652 17.02 14.00 -1.75
CA PHE A 652 17.50 12.63 -1.49
C PHE A 652 17.14 11.62 -2.57
N PHE A 653 18.14 10.78 -2.86
CA PHE A 653 18.10 9.49 -3.54
C PHE A 653 17.61 9.42 -4.99
N ASN A 654 18.35 8.62 -5.75
CA ASN A 654 18.66 8.93 -7.13
C ASN A 654 18.72 7.64 -7.98
N PRO A 655 17.57 7.04 -8.34
CA PRO A 655 17.59 5.89 -9.24
C PRO A 655 17.98 6.28 -10.68
N LEU A 656 18.01 7.58 -11.02
CA LEU A 656 18.14 8.12 -12.39
C LEU A 656 19.17 9.26 -12.55
N GLY A 657 20.19 9.37 -11.69
CA GLY A 657 21.31 10.31 -11.90
C GLY A 657 21.06 11.84 -11.72
N GLY A 658 20.03 12.29 -10.99
CA GLY A 658 19.98 13.63 -10.37
C GLY A 658 18.59 14.25 -10.17
N VAL A 659 17.52 13.44 -10.15
CA VAL A 659 16.13 13.93 -10.23
C VAL A 659 15.45 13.86 -8.86
N THR A 660 14.87 14.97 -8.38
CA THR A 660 14.13 15.06 -7.11
C THR A 660 12.81 14.27 -7.17
N ALA A 661 12.15 13.95 -6.03
CA ALA A 661 10.82 13.31 -6.02
C ALA A 661 9.80 14.08 -6.89
N HIS A 662 9.85 15.41 -6.82
CA HIS A 662 9.09 16.29 -7.69
C HIS A 662 9.49 16.17 -9.18
N GLY A 663 10.76 15.98 -9.49
CA GLY A 663 11.23 15.74 -10.85
C GLY A 663 10.74 14.40 -11.43
N ILE A 664 10.67 13.34 -10.61
CA ILE A 664 10.06 12.06 -11.01
C ILE A 664 8.57 12.26 -11.31
N LEU A 665 7.87 13.01 -10.47
CA LEU A 665 6.46 13.33 -10.65
C LEU A 665 6.21 14.18 -11.91
N VAL A 666 7.05 15.18 -12.19
CA VAL A 666 6.99 15.97 -13.42
C VAL A 666 7.28 15.11 -14.65
N LEU A 667 8.28 14.22 -14.59
CA LEU A 667 8.57 13.27 -15.67
C LEU A 667 7.40 12.32 -15.92
N LEU A 668 6.81 11.77 -14.86
CA LEU A 668 5.62 10.92 -14.95
C LEU A 668 4.45 11.69 -15.56
N MET A 669 4.19 12.93 -15.13
CA MET A 669 3.17 13.78 -15.71
C MET A 669 3.43 14.11 -17.17
N ALA A 670 4.68 14.36 -17.56
CA ALA A 670 5.08 14.58 -18.94
C ALA A 670 4.89 13.33 -19.80
N LEU A 671 5.23 12.15 -19.27
CA LEU A 671 5.04 10.86 -19.94
C LEU A 671 3.55 10.58 -20.14
N LEU A 672 2.74 10.67 -19.08
CA LEU A 672 1.30 10.49 -19.14
C LEU A 672 0.65 11.48 -20.12
N GLY A 673 1.04 12.76 -20.05
CA GLY A 673 0.62 13.80 -20.99
C GLY A 673 1.04 13.52 -22.44
N GLY A 674 2.23 12.97 -22.67
CA GLY A 674 2.73 12.57 -23.98
C GLY A 674 1.93 11.41 -24.56
N VAL A 675 1.67 10.37 -23.75
CA VAL A 675 0.81 9.24 -24.10
C VAL A 675 -0.62 9.73 -24.42
N ALA A 676 -1.17 10.67 -23.65
CA ALA A 676 -2.43 11.37 -23.97
C ALA A 676 -2.45 11.90 -25.38
N TRP A 677 -1.36 12.60 -25.71
CA TRP A 677 -1.31 13.41 -26.89
C TRP A 677 -1.31 12.50 -28.11
N ILE A 678 -0.52 11.42 -28.04
CA ILE A 678 -0.40 10.41 -29.10
C ILE A 678 -1.71 9.62 -29.27
N PHE A 679 -2.29 9.11 -28.18
CA PHE A 679 -3.38 8.14 -28.29
C PHE A 679 -4.78 8.76 -28.29
N ILE A 680 -4.96 10.00 -27.81
CA ILE A 680 -6.28 10.62 -27.63
C ILE A 680 -6.38 11.93 -28.40
N LEU A 681 -5.54 12.92 -28.05
CA LEU A 681 -5.66 14.27 -28.60
C LEU A 681 -5.32 14.31 -30.10
N MET A 682 -4.34 13.52 -30.55
CA MET A 682 -3.91 13.48 -31.95
C MET A 682 -4.97 12.84 -32.87
N PRO A 683 -5.55 11.66 -32.57
CA PRO A 683 -6.66 11.13 -33.39
C PRO A 683 -7.92 12.03 -33.33
N LEU A 684 -8.24 12.63 -32.17
CA LEU A 684 -9.33 13.62 -32.06
C LEU A 684 -9.11 14.85 -32.95
N ARG A 685 -7.89 15.36 -33.03
CA ARG A 685 -7.55 16.50 -33.91
C ARG A 685 -7.77 16.19 -35.39
N ARG A 686 -7.41 14.98 -35.83
CA ARG A 686 -7.65 14.53 -37.22
C ARG A 686 -9.15 14.41 -37.53
N LEU A 687 -9.97 14.01 -36.57
CA LEU A 687 -11.44 13.95 -36.70
C LEU A 687 -12.09 15.35 -36.64
N SER A 688 -11.58 16.26 -35.80
CA SER A 688 -12.06 17.64 -35.72
C SER A 688 -11.76 18.43 -37.01
N ALA A 689 -10.72 18.07 -37.76
CA ALA A 689 -10.42 18.63 -39.07
C ALA A 689 -11.48 18.27 -40.14
N HIS A 690 -12.31 17.24 -39.90
CA HIS A 690 -13.41 16.83 -40.78
C HIS A 690 -14.77 17.50 -40.43
N GLY A 691 -14.76 18.67 -39.79
CA GLY A 691 -15.93 19.56 -39.70
C GLY A 691 -16.97 19.25 -38.60
N GLN A 692 -16.70 18.35 -37.66
CA GLN A 692 -17.63 18.06 -36.56
C GLN A 692 -17.63 19.17 -35.48
N ARG A 693 -18.58 20.12 -35.58
CA ARG A 693 -18.88 21.10 -34.51
C ARG A 693 -19.49 20.39 -33.29
N GLY A 694 -18.79 20.35 -32.15
CA GLY A 694 -19.34 19.81 -30.88
C GLY A 694 -18.37 18.99 -30.00
N ILE A 695 -17.11 18.83 -30.42
CA ILE A 695 -16.11 18.01 -29.71
C ILE A 695 -15.63 18.69 -28.41
N ALA A 696 -15.45 20.01 -28.39
CA ALA A 696 -14.94 20.71 -27.20
C ALA A 696 -15.86 20.59 -25.95
N PRO A 697 -17.20 20.73 -26.05
CA PRO A 697 -18.09 20.42 -24.94
C PRO A 697 -18.03 18.97 -24.46
N LEU A 698 -17.83 18.01 -25.37
CA LEU A 698 -17.69 16.59 -25.03
C LEU A 698 -16.42 16.34 -24.23
N ILE A 699 -15.27 16.84 -24.70
CA ILE A 699 -13.99 16.74 -23.99
C ILE A 699 -14.08 17.41 -22.61
N SER A 700 -14.63 18.63 -22.56
CA SER A 700 -14.74 19.40 -21.32
C SER A 700 -15.63 18.69 -20.30
N TYR A 701 -16.77 18.15 -20.74
CA TYR A 701 -17.71 17.46 -19.85
C TYR A 701 -17.14 16.13 -19.33
N PHE A 702 -16.84 15.18 -20.23
CA PHE A 702 -16.40 13.84 -19.81
C PHE A 702 -15.01 13.84 -19.19
N GLY A 703 -14.14 14.76 -19.62
CA GLY A 703 -12.82 14.95 -19.03
C GLY A 703 -12.89 15.51 -17.61
N ALA A 704 -13.75 16.51 -17.38
CA ALA A 704 -14.00 17.02 -16.03
C ALA A 704 -14.67 15.97 -15.13
N LEU A 705 -15.55 15.11 -15.66
CA LEU A 705 -16.11 14.00 -14.89
C LEU A 705 -15.04 13.02 -14.41
N GLY A 706 -14.14 12.58 -15.30
CA GLY A 706 -13.06 11.64 -14.92
C GLY A 706 -12.09 12.27 -13.92
N LEU A 707 -11.62 13.48 -14.21
CA LEU A 707 -10.70 14.21 -13.33
C LEU A 707 -11.32 14.53 -11.97
N GLY A 708 -12.55 15.06 -11.93
CA GLY A 708 -13.23 15.41 -10.69
C GLY A 708 -13.55 14.18 -9.83
N PHE A 709 -13.93 13.06 -10.46
CA PHE A 709 -14.24 11.83 -9.75
C PHE A 709 -13.04 11.30 -8.97
N ILE A 710 -11.90 11.14 -9.65
CA ILE A 710 -10.70 10.57 -9.02
C ILE A 710 -10.06 11.50 -7.99
N LEU A 711 -10.13 12.83 -8.19
CA LEU A 711 -9.66 13.81 -7.21
C LEU A 711 -10.42 13.69 -5.88
N VAL A 712 -11.75 13.59 -5.96
CA VAL A 712 -12.60 13.46 -4.78
C VAL A 712 -12.46 12.06 -4.17
N GLU A 713 -12.60 11.02 -4.98
CA GLU A 713 -12.57 9.62 -4.51
C GLU A 713 -11.30 9.26 -3.76
N VAL A 714 -10.12 9.56 -4.33
CA VAL A 714 -8.84 9.21 -3.72
C VAL A 714 -8.68 9.90 -2.37
N VAL A 715 -9.03 11.19 -2.27
CA VAL A 715 -8.91 11.93 -1.01
C VAL A 715 -9.90 11.41 0.05
N LEU A 716 -11.11 11.07 -0.36
CA LEU A 716 -12.08 10.45 0.54
C LEU A 716 -11.55 9.12 1.08
N ALA A 717 -10.98 8.27 0.23
CA ALA A 717 -10.35 7.02 0.66
C ALA A 717 -9.31 7.28 1.76
N GLN A 718 -8.43 8.28 1.57
CA GLN A 718 -7.42 8.62 2.59
C GLN A 718 -8.02 9.08 3.91
N LYS A 719 -9.03 9.95 3.89
CA LYS A 719 -9.71 10.42 5.11
C LYS A 719 -10.42 9.30 5.87
N PHE A 720 -11.03 8.35 5.15
CA PHE A 720 -11.72 7.22 5.76
C PHE A 720 -10.77 6.11 6.23
N ILE A 721 -9.54 6.04 5.71
CA ILE A 721 -8.48 5.18 6.25
C ILE A 721 -8.20 5.54 7.71
N LEU A 722 -8.05 6.84 8.01
CA LEU A 722 -7.85 7.31 9.38
C LEU A 722 -9.03 6.93 10.28
N TYR A 723 -10.27 7.18 9.86
CA TYR A 723 -11.46 6.93 10.69
C TYR A 723 -11.76 5.44 10.94
N LEU A 724 -11.51 4.57 9.95
CA LEU A 724 -11.74 3.14 10.10
C LEU A 724 -10.56 2.44 10.79
N GLY A 725 -9.37 3.04 10.74
CA GLY A 725 -8.14 2.60 11.41
C GLY A 725 -7.70 1.19 11.01
N ASN A 726 -8.06 0.79 9.80
CA ASN A 726 -7.50 -0.38 9.14
C ASN A 726 -7.50 -0.11 7.62
N PRO A 727 -6.33 0.03 6.98
CA PRO A 727 -6.23 0.30 5.55
C PRO A 727 -6.99 -0.70 4.67
N MET A 728 -7.08 -1.97 5.09
CA MET A 728 -7.84 -3.02 4.40
C MET A 728 -9.31 -2.67 4.31
N TYR A 729 -9.91 -2.51 5.49
CA TYR A 729 -11.33 -2.29 5.62
C TYR A 729 -11.67 -0.92 5.05
N ALA A 730 -10.81 0.07 5.23
CA ALA A 730 -11.04 1.38 4.68
C ALA A 730 -11.02 1.40 3.16
N LEU A 731 -9.96 0.90 2.52
CA LEU A 731 -9.91 0.87 1.06
C LEU A 731 -11.05 0.04 0.49
N ALA A 732 -11.31 -1.14 1.05
CA ALA A 732 -12.39 -2.01 0.62
C ALA A 732 -13.76 -1.37 0.81
N VAL A 733 -14.08 -0.86 1.99
CA VAL A 733 -15.37 -0.24 2.30
C VAL A 733 -15.57 1.02 1.48
N VAL A 734 -14.55 1.86 1.34
CA VAL A 734 -14.65 3.09 0.57
C VAL A 734 -14.87 2.78 -0.90
N LEU A 735 -14.00 1.97 -1.52
CA LEU A 735 -14.09 1.63 -2.93
C LEU A 735 -15.39 0.89 -3.23
N PHE A 736 -15.76 -0.11 -2.41
CA PHE A 736 -17.03 -0.82 -2.51
C PHE A 736 -18.22 0.14 -2.42
N SER A 737 -18.25 1.02 -1.43
CA SER A 737 -19.35 1.97 -1.23
C SER A 737 -19.44 2.96 -2.38
N VAL A 738 -18.32 3.57 -2.77
CA VAL A 738 -18.28 4.53 -3.88
C VAL A 738 -18.77 3.88 -5.17
N LEU A 739 -18.31 2.67 -5.50
CA LEU A 739 -18.73 1.94 -6.70
C LEU A 739 -20.20 1.52 -6.63
N VAL A 740 -20.66 0.95 -5.52
CA VAL A 740 -22.05 0.48 -5.37
C VAL A 740 -23.02 1.64 -5.43
N PHE A 741 -22.80 2.71 -4.65
CA PHE A 741 -23.70 3.86 -4.65
C PHE A 741 -23.61 4.66 -5.96
N SER A 742 -22.43 4.77 -6.59
CA SER A 742 -22.33 5.33 -7.95
C SER A 742 -23.08 4.47 -8.96
N GLY A 743 -23.04 3.14 -8.82
CA GLY A 743 -23.81 2.21 -9.65
C GLY A 743 -25.32 2.40 -9.47
N ILE A 744 -25.79 2.52 -8.23
CA ILE A 744 -27.20 2.82 -7.92
C ILE A 744 -27.58 4.20 -8.48
N GLY A 745 -26.73 5.21 -8.29
CA GLY A 745 -26.91 6.56 -8.84
C GLY A 745 -27.05 6.54 -10.36
N SER A 746 -26.19 5.79 -11.04
CA SER A 746 -26.27 5.57 -12.49
C SER A 746 -27.60 4.93 -12.90
N ALA A 747 -28.11 3.93 -12.19
CA ALA A 747 -29.42 3.33 -12.49
C ALA A 747 -30.57 4.34 -12.27
N LEU A 748 -30.47 5.17 -11.24
CA LEU A 748 -31.45 6.21 -10.92
C LEU A 748 -31.36 7.43 -11.85
N SER A 749 -30.31 7.56 -12.66
CA SER A 749 -30.13 8.69 -13.58
C SER A 749 -31.33 8.90 -14.52
N ALA A 750 -32.05 7.84 -14.90
CA ALA A 750 -33.26 7.96 -15.72
C ALA A 750 -34.38 8.81 -15.08
N ARG A 751 -34.38 8.96 -13.73
CA ARG A 751 -35.32 9.82 -13.00
C ARG A 751 -34.90 11.30 -13.00
N VAL A 752 -33.65 11.59 -13.35
CA VAL A 752 -33.08 12.94 -13.36
C VAL A 752 -32.91 13.41 -14.82
N ARG A 753 -33.80 14.29 -15.29
CA ARG A 753 -33.78 14.74 -16.70
C ARG A 753 -32.57 15.61 -17.08
N GLU A 754 -31.96 16.29 -16.11
CA GLU A 754 -30.91 17.27 -16.36
C GLU A 754 -29.61 16.96 -15.60
N PRO A 755 -28.48 16.66 -16.30
CA PRO A 755 -27.18 16.45 -15.67
C PRO A 755 -26.72 17.60 -14.76
N ARG A 756 -27.18 18.84 -15.01
CA ARG A 756 -26.88 19.99 -14.14
C ARG A 756 -27.36 19.82 -12.70
N ARG A 757 -28.49 19.13 -12.47
CA ARG A 757 -29.02 18.91 -11.11
C ARG A 757 -28.15 17.92 -10.34
N ALA A 758 -27.78 16.82 -11.00
CA ALA A 758 -26.85 15.84 -10.43
C ALA A 758 -25.48 16.49 -10.13
N LEU A 759 -24.94 17.25 -11.09
CA LEU A 759 -23.67 17.97 -10.92
C LEU A 759 -23.72 19.02 -9.81
N ALA A 760 -24.82 19.77 -9.67
CA ALA A 760 -24.99 20.71 -8.57
C ALA A 760 -24.98 19.99 -7.20
N ALA A 761 -25.64 18.83 -7.11
CA ALA A 761 -25.60 18.01 -5.91
C ALA A 761 -24.17 17.54 -5.58
N VAL A 762 -23.41 17.07 -6.59
CA VAL A 762 -21.99 16.70 -6.40
C VAL A 762 -21.16 17.88 -5.88
N ILE A 763 -21.28 19.07 -6.49
CA ILE A 763 -20.52 20.25 -6.10
C ILE A 763 -20.83 20.66 -4.65
N VAL A 764 -22.12 20.74 -4.30
CA VAL A 764 -22.55 21.12 -2.94
C VAL A 764 -22.07 20.10 -1.91
N LEU A 765 -22.25 18.81 -2.18
CA LEU A 765 -21.82 17.74 -1.27
C LEU A 765 -20.30 17.70 -1.11
N ALA A 766 -19.53 17.85 -2.21
CA ALA A 766 -18.07 17.89 -2.16
C ALA A 766 -17.55 19.10 -1.37
N ILE A 767 -18.17 20.28 -1.50
CA ILE A 767 -17.81 21.46 -0.70
C ILE A 767 -18.12 21.25 0.79
N ALA A 768 -19.27 20.62 1.10
CA ALA A 768 -19.71 20.38 2.47
C ALA A 768 -18.89 19.30 3.19
N TYR A 769 -18.36 18.31 2.45
CA TYR A 769 -17.76 17.10 3.01
C TYR A 769 -16.59 17.36 3.98
N PRO A 770 -15.60 18.21 3.65
CA PRO A 770 -14.52 18.56 4.57
C PRO A 770 -14.98 19.09 5.92
N PHE A 771 -16.09 19.83 5.95
CA PHE A 771 -16.67 20.38 7.18
C PHE A 771 -17.47 19.35 7.98
N LEU A 772 -18.02 18.33 7.32
CA LEU A 772 -18.83 17.29 7.95
C LEU A 772 -17.98 16.16 8.55
N CYS A 773 -16.93 15.73 7.84
CA CYS A 773 -16.15 14.55 8.23
C CYS A 773 -15.44 14.72 9.56
N ASN A 774 -14.65 15.78 9.72
CA ASN A 774 -13.78 15.96 10.88
C ASN A 774 -14.54 15.89 12.22
N PRO A 775 -15.59 16.72 12.47
CA PRO A 775 -16.31 16.68 13.74
C PRO A 775 -17.05 15.36 13.95
N LEU A 776 -17.51 14.73 12.88
CA LEU A 776 -18.21 13.45 12.97
C LEU A 776 -17.23 12.33 13.31
N PHE A 777 -16.05 12.30 12.71
CA PHE A 777 -15.02 11.31 13.02
C PHE A 777 -14.63 11.41 14.48
N GLU A 778 -14.29 12.59 14.98
CA GLU A 778 -13.99 12.81 16.41
C GLU A 778 -15.13 12.32 17.32
N ALA A 779 -16.38 12.66 17.00
CA ALA A 779 -17.54 12.28 17.80
C ALA A 779 -17.87 10.78 17.78
N THR A 780 -17.41 10.01 16.78
CA THR A 780 -17.84 8.63 16.56
C THR A 780 -16.70 7.60 16.56
N LEU A 781 -15.46 8.07 16.72
CA LEU A 781 -14.26 7.24 16.68
C LEU A 781 -14.25 6.15 17.75
N HIS A 782 -14.84 6.42 18.92
CA HIS A 782 -14.92 5.48 20.05
C HIS A 782 -15.84 4.27 19.79
N PHE A 783 -16.69 4.31 18.74
CA PHE A 783 -17.60 3.20 18.43
C PHE A 783 -16.87 1.96 17.90
N SER A 784 -17.58 0.82 17.95
CA SER A 784 -17.08 -0.45 17.41
C SER A 784 -16.87 -0.39 15.90
N THR A 785 -15.96 -1.22 15.38
CA THR A 785 -15.63 -1.28 13.95
C THR A 785 -16.86 -1.45 13.04
N PRO A 786 -17.83 -2.35 13.33
CA PRO A 786 -19.03 -2.48 12.49
C PRO A 786 -19.87 -1.20 12.42
N VAL A 787 -19.99 -0.47 13.53
CA VAL A 787 -20.75 0.79 13.59
C VAL A 787 -20.04 1.87 12.78
N ARG A 788 -18.71 1.97 12.88
CA ARG A 788 -17.93 2.94 12.09
C ARG A 788 -17.96 2.62 10.60
N ILE A 789 -17.93 1.34 10.22
CA ILE A 789 -18.16 0.91 8.83
C ILE A 789 -19.53 1.39 8.34
N ALA A 790 -20.59 1.17 9.13
CA ALA A 790 -21.93 1.63 8.77
C ALA A 790 -22.01 3.16 8.62
N ILE A 791 -21.37 3.92 9.52
CA ILE A 791 -21.25 5.37 9.44
C ILE A 791 -20.49 5.81 8.19
N ALA A 792 -19.34 5.17 7.89
CA ALA A 792 -18.55 5.47 6.70
C ALA A 792 -19.34 5.23 5.41
N VAL A 793 -20.02 4.09 5.30
CA VAL A 793 -20.91 3.74 4.19
C VAL A 793 -22.03 4.80 4.06
N ALA A 794 -22.66 5.19 5.17
CA ALA A 794 -23.73 6.19 5.19
C ALA A 794 -23.25 7.59 4.78
N LEU A 795 -22.01 7.97 5.12
CA LEU A 795 -21.41 9.24 4.72
C LEU A 795 -20.99 9.25 3.26
N LEU A 796 -20.48 8.13 2.74
CA LEU A 796 -20.05 8.02 1.35
C LEU A 796 -21.25 7.96 0.39
N ALA A 797 -22.35 7.34 0.82
CA ALA A 797 -23.50 7.04 -0.03
C ALA A 797 -24.08 8.26 -0.78
N PRO A 798 -24.36 9.43 -0.15
CA PRO A 798 -25.01 10.55 -0.84
C PRO A 798 -24.13 11.14 -1.95
N LEU A 799 -22.84 11.33 -1.67
CA LEU A 799 -21.90 11.90 -2.62
C LEU A 799 -21.61 10.93 -3.76
N ALA A 800 -21.36 9.65 -3.45
CA ALA A 800 -21.16 8.61 -4.46
C ALA A 800 -22.39 8.42 -5.36
N LEU A 801 -23.60 8.39 -4.77
CA LEU A 801 -24.84 8.33 -5.53
C LEU A 801 -25.01 9.51 -6.48
N ALA A 802 -24.67 10.73 -6.03
CA ALA A 802 -24.69 11.92 -6.89
C ALA A 802 -23.61 11.85 -7.99
N MET A 803 -22.40 11.35 -7.67
CA MET A 803 -21.28 11.20 -8.60
C MET A 803 -21.52 10.16 -9.70
N GLY A 804 -22.35 9.14 -9.44
CA GLY A 804 -22.69 8.10 -10.41
C GLY A 804 -23.65 8.53 -11.53
N MET A 805 -24.40 9.62 -11.35
CA MET A 805 -25.41 10.07 -12.31
C MET A 805 -24.85 10.79 -13.57
N PRO A 806 -23.91 11.76 -13.46
CA PRO A 806 -23.53 12.64 -14.57
C PRO A 806 -22.97 11.91 -15.80
N PHE A 807 -22.24 10.81 -15.62
CA PHE A 807 -21.69 10.06 -16.74
C PHE A 807 -22.81 9.47 -17.61
N ALA A 808 -23.74 8.72 -17.01
CA ALA A 808 -24.89 8.15 -17.69
C ALA A 808 -25.76 9.22 -18.36
N LEU A 809 -26.04 10.33 -17.66
CA LEU A 809 -26.80 11.46 -18.20
C LEU A 809 -26.11 12.12 -19.39
N GLY A 810 -24.78 12.22 -19.36
CA GLY A 810 -23.99 12.70 -20.48
C GLY A 810 -24.10 11.79 -21.69
N VAL A 811 -23.96 10.47 -21.49
CA VAL A 811 -24.09 9.47 -22.55
C VAL A 811 -25.48 9.51 -23.18
N SER A 812 -26.54 9.59 -22.38
CA SER A 812 -27.92 9.71 -22.90
C SER A 812 -28.15 10.94 -23.79
N ARG A 813 -27.42 12.05 -23.56
CA ARG A 813 -27.53 13.25 -24.43
C ARG A 813 -26.85 13.07 -25.79
N ILE A 814 -25.76 12.30 -25.85
CA ILE A 814 -25.05 12.00 -27.09
C ILE A 814 -25.50 10.69 -27.75
N ALA A 815 -26.39 9.93 -27.10
CA ALA A 815 -26.85 8.61 -27.53
C ALA A 815 -27.48 8.61 -28.93
N ARG A 816 -28.14 9.70 -29.34
CA ARG A 816 -28.74 9.86 -30.67
C ARG A 816 -27.72 10.20 -31.78
N GLY A 817 -26.48 10.52 -31.42
CA GLY A 817 -25.42 10.84 -32.39
C GLY A 817 -24.71 9.59 -32.95
N PRO A 818 -23.57 9.76 -33.62
CA PRO A 818 -22.70 8.64 -34.02
C PRO A 818 -22.26 7.79 -32.81
N SER A 819 -22.21 6.47 -32.98
CA SER A 819 -21.75 5.53 -31.93
C SER A 819 -20.33 5.82 -31.44
N SER A 820 -19.49 6.36 -32.31
CA SER A 820 -18.13 6.79 -31.99
C SER A 820 -18.06 7.84 -30.89
N LEU A 821 -19.10 8.66 -30.68
CA LEU A 821 -19.10 9.68 -29.62
C LEU A 821 -19.11 9.08 -28.21
N VAL A 822 -19.80 7.94 -28.01
CA VAL A 822 -19.86 7.26 -26.72
C VAL A 822 -18.52 6.59 -26.41
N ALA A 823 -17.93 5.93 -27.41
CA ALA A 823 -16.59 5.35 -27.30
C ALA A 823 -15.52 6.43 -26.99
N TRP A 824 -15.62 7.62 -27.60
CA TRP A 824 -14.77 8.77 -27.27
C TRP A 824 -14.99 9.29 -25.85
N ALA A 825 -16.25 9.42 -25.42
CA ALA A 825 -16.58 9.86 -24.08
C ALA A 825 -15.98 8.94 -23.00
N TRP A 826 -16.05 7.63 -23.21
CA TRP A 826 -15.40 6.63 -22.34
C TRP A 826 -13.87 6.80 -22.31
N GLY A 827 -13.24 6.92 -23.49
CA GLY A 827 -11.80 7.07 -23.60
C GLY A 827 -11.25 8.36 -22.96
N ILE A 828 -11.94 9.49 -23.14
CA ILE A 828 -11.57 10.77 -22.53
C ILE A 828 -11.73 10.72 -21.01
N ASN A 829 -12.83 10.15 -20.52
CA ASN A 829 -13.07 9.99 -19.09
C ASN A 829 -11.96 9.16 -18.44
N GLY A 830 -11.72 7.95 -18.94
CA GLY A 830 -10.69 7.05 -18.39
C GLY A 830 -9.30 7.68 -18.40
N TYR A 831 -8.94 8.41 -19.46
CA TYR A 831 -7.66 9.09 -19.53
C TYR A 831 -7.52 10.26 -18.54
N MET A 832 -8.55 11.10 -18.41
CA MET A 832 -8.51 12.20 -17.45
C MET A 832 -8.47 11.69 -16.00
N SER A 833 -8.99 10.49 -15.74
CA SER A 833 -8.79 9.80 -14.46
C SER A 833 -7.33 9.39 -14.23
N VAL A 834 -6.57 8.98 -15.27
CA VAL A 834 -5.12 8.70 -15.16
C VAL A 834 -4.33 9.96 -14.81
N VAL A 835 -4.61 11.06 -15.50
CA VAL A 835 -3.97 12.35 -15.17
C VAL A 835 -4.36 12.77 -13.76
N GLY A 836 -5.64 12.60 -13.42
CA GLY A 836 -6.18 12.96 -12.13
C GLY A 836 -5.55 12.19 -10.98
N SER A 837 -5.32 10.88 -11.09
CA SER A 837 -4.74 10.09 -9.99
C SER A 837 -3.35 10.59 -9.58
N ALA A 838 -2.47 10.87 -10.55
CA ALA A 838 -1.16 11.44 -10.27
C ALA A 838 -1.23 12.93 -9.86
N LEU A 839 -2.17 13.70 -10.44
CA LEU A 839 -2.40 15.10 -10.05
C LEU A 839 -2.91 15.21 -8.61
N THR A 840 -3.76 14.28 -8.15
CA THR A 840 -4.27 14.23 -6.78
C THR A 840 -3.13 14.25 -5.78
N ILE A 841 -2.12 13.40 -5.98
CA ILE A 841 -0.94 13.31 -5.10
C ILE A 841 -0.20 14.66 -5.06
N VAL A 842 0.05 15.27 -6.22
CA VAL A 842 0.73 16.57 -6.31
C VAL A 842 -0.03 17.64 -5.54
N LEU A 843 -1.34 17.70 -5.73
CA LEU A 843 -2.20 18.69 -5.10
C LEU A 843 -2.33 18.44 -3.59
N SER A 844 -2.40 17.18 -3.14
CA SER A 844 -2.44 16.84 -1.72
C SER A 844 -1.16 17.26 -1.01
N ILE A 845 0.00 17.05 -1.63
CA ILE A 845 1.29 17.48 -1.08
C ILE A 845 1.42 19.01 -1.06
N ALA A 846 0.85 19.71 -2.03
CA ALA A 846 0.94 21.17 -2.11
C ALA A 846 -0.05 21.89 -1.19
N PHE A 847 -1.29 21.40 -1.12
CA PHE A 847 -2.43 22.14 -0.57
C PHE A 847 -3.20 21.39 0.53
N GLY A 848 -2.94 20.10 0.74
CA GLY A 848 -3.71 19.26 1.67
C GLY A 848 -5.01 18.71 1.07
N PHE A 849 -5.53 17.67 1.70
CA PHE A 849 -6.69 16.90 1.25
C PHE A 849 -7.96 17.73 1.08
N ASN A 850 -8.30 18.58 2.06
CA ASN A 850 -9.49 19.43 1.99
C ASN A 850 -9.50 20.30 0.73
N ALA A 851 -8.36 20.92 0.41
CA ALA A 851 -8.23 21.76 -0.78
C ALA A 851 -8.40 20.95 -2.07
N VAL A 852 -7.89 19.71 -2.13
CA VAL A 852 -8.07 18.84 -3.31
C VAL A 852 -9.53 18.50 -3.54
N VAL A 853 -10.32 18.21 -2.49
CA VAL A 853 -11.77 17.98 -2.64
C VAL A 853 -12.46 19.22 -3.21
N TRP A 854 -12.10 20.42 -2.76
CA TRP A 854 -12.65 21.67 -3.30
C TRP A 854 -12.22 21.93 -4.74
N ILE A 855 -10.97 21.61 -5.11
CA ILE A 855 -10.51 21.62 -6.50
C ILE A 855 -11.34 20.65 -7.34
N GLY A 856 -11.61 19.44 -6.84
CA GLY A 856 -12.50 18.46 -7.46
C GLY A 856 -13.91 19.03 -7.68
N ALA A 857 -14.47 19.75 -6.70
CA ALA A 857 -15.75 20.45 -6.85
C ALA A 857 -15.71 21.53 -7.95
N LEU A 858 -14.62 22.30 -8.04
CA LEU A 858 -14.42 23.27 -9.12
C LEU A 858 -14.33 22.59 -10.49
N VAL A 859 -13.65 21.45 -10.59
CA VAL A 859 -13.61 20.63 -11.81
C VAL A 859 -15.02 20.16 -12.19
N TYR A 860 -15.84 19.71 -11.24
CA TYR A 860 -17.25 19.40 -11.50
C TYR A 860 -18.08 20.61 -11.95
N ALA A 861 -17.75 21.82 -11.49
CA ALA A 861 -18.38 23.06 -11.98
C ALA A 861 -18.09 23.31 -13.47
N VAL A 862 -16.91 22.90 -13.98
CA VAL A 862 -16.60 22.91 -15.42
C VAL A 862 -17.54 21.98 -16.18
N ALA A 863 -17.77 20.76 -15.67
CA ALA A 863 -18.74 19.84 -16.26
C ALA A 863 -20.17 20.43 -16.23
N TRP A 864 -20.56 21.07 -15.13
CA TRP A 864 -21.87 21.72 -14.98
C TRP A 864 -22.09 22.85 -16.01
N TRP A 865 -21.05 23.63 -16.28
CA TRP A 865 -21.04 24.68 -17.30
C TRP A 865 -21.08 24.10 -18.72
N ALA A 866 -20.36 23.02 -19.00
CA ALA A 866 -20.33 22.35 -20.29
C ALA A 866 -21.62 21.57 -20.60
N ALA A 867 -22.35 21.11 -19.57
CA ALA A 867 -23.48 20.19 -19.70
C ALA A 867 -24.56 20.60 -20.73
N PRO A 868 -25.04 21.86 -20.83
CA PRO A 868 -26.05 22.23 -21.84
C PRO A 868 -25.51 22.29 -23.26
N ARG A 869 -24.19 22.41 -23.41
CA ARG A 869 -23.53 22.47 -24.73
C ARG A 869 -23.28 21.08 -25.31
N LEU A 870 -23.51 20.02 -24.54
CA LEU A 870 -23.67 18.67 -25.07
C LEU A 870 -24.95 18.65 -25.91
N LYS A 871 -24.79 18.84 -27.23
CA LYS A 871 -25.93 18.83 -28.15
C LYS A 871 -26.60 17.45 -28.13
N SER A 872 -27.93 17.47 -28.00
CA SER A 872 -28.78 16.43 -28.60
C SER A 872 -28.44 16.40 -30.08
N ALA A 873 -28.02 15.26 -30.63
CA ALA A 873 -27.86 15.10 -32.07
C ALA A 873 -29.21 15.07 -32.83
N ALA A 874 -30.22 15.76 -32.31
CA ALA A 874 -31.50 15.98 -32.93
C ALA A 874 -31.90 17.44 -32.72
N ALA A 875 -31.53 18.28 -33.68
CA ALA A 875 -32.34 19.35 -34.24
C ALA A 875 -32.00 19.41 -35.73
#